data_AF-A0A7J2TAW0-F1
#
_entry.id   AF-A0A7J2TAW0-F1
#
_cell.length_a   1.000
_cell.length_b   1.000
_cell.length_c   1.000
_cell.angle_alpha   90.00
_cell.angle_beta   90.00
_cell.angle_gamma   90.00
#
_symmetry.space_group_name_H-M   'P 1'
#
loop_
_entity.id
_entity.type
_entity.pdbx_description
1 polymer ?
#
loop_
_entity_poly.entity_id
_entity_poly.type
_entity_poly.pdbx_seq_one_letter_code
_entity_poly.pdbx_strand_id
1 'polypeptide(L)'
;MSLEMKINLYELANKIVESARAVEIACRRGEPLCHEENIRIRIEELLKEYVWSKVGVPSPVLEYRVDVGTYAKHYGRIDSLYGLVLFEYKKPYPGLNVSSVRSNTIDKVVKEYIPGLLRDEQIQTLVGRIKDKGLVPYISAIITDGLSVIFIEYNVETKSYKVDPEIGCYDLNPHIVRRIIRTVLASWKRKLDAKLLSSEFGYASDIAKRAVRILYKKIENPRSSKTKKLFDEWIKLISQAYPVTSPSLREIAGYYGFTATEMDKVDGAKLFYAIQTYYSIILKLLAAEVASRFYDAALTSFIEELRRVADQPTQLLSYMSLLENGYVYSWYGIKNFLEGGMFSWYLDEWDEDVYEIIKNVIDRLSQFDVEFLTLNPSLARDMFKLLYEELIPREEIRKFLGFYTTPDWLAELILDELGIKYDEFINAEKQGKDPLDLKYLDPAAGTGTFLTLIIQRIGYYLIKRYSKNDMIDPEIAKKVLKKIVRNVVGFDIDTLAVLTARTNYLIALAATSLLEHKGGELIEIPIYSANSVITAEETRDKQLVTVNGRAEAVEVVKIDTTADTFFMPLRLLKDGMILELLSELRECIENKLPFSNPRVRDIVGKYGLTPYEVKVLEEELYNKLLKLERENLDRVWIPIIKSHIVPIMFKGQFDYVVGNPPWIPIRDIADVKYQSLVKSLAKDFYSLVVDEKLMSHIEMATLFFVRTMHLYLKDRGLIGFVMPKAIYSGDHHDRFRRSEVNVVSYKFIKLLDCEKV
;
A
#
# COMPACT_ATOMS: atom_id res chain seq x y z
N MET A 1 18.23 14.37 9.05
CA MET A 1 16.95 14.54 9.77
C MET A 1 16.32 13.17 9.94
N SER A 2 16.60 12.49 11.05
CA SER A 2 15.73 11.45 11.60
C SER A 2 15.45 11.90 13.03
N LEU A 3 14.32 12.56 13.25
CA LEU A 3 13.87 12.87 14.60
C LEU A 3 13.18 11.63 15.17
N GLU A 4 13.89 10.51 15.23
CA GLU A 4 13.40 9.33 15.94
C GLU A 4 13.44 9.65 17.43
N MET A 5 12.28 9.91 18.01
CA MET A 5 12.12 9.82 19.45
C MET A 5 12.11 8.32 19.83
N LYS A 6 13.27 7.68 19.77
CA LYS A 6 13.40 6.24 20.09
C LYS A 6 13.02 6.02 21.55
N ILE A 7 11.94 5.30 21.77
CA ILE A 7 11.66 4.74 23.09
C ILE A 7 12.08 3.28 23.03
N ASN A 8 12.94 2.88 23.96
CA ASN A 8 13.40 1.51 24.07
C ASN A 8 12.29 0.65 24.69
N LEU A 9 11.39 0.11 23.86
CA LEU A 9 10.30 -0.75 24.31
C LEU A 9 10.80 -2.04 24.98
N TYR A 10 11.97 -2.54 24.59
CA TYR A 10 12.62 -3.67 25.25
C TYR A 10 12.98 -3.34 26.69
N GLU A 11 13.63 -2.20 26.91
CA GLU A 11 13.96 -1.72 28.25
C GLU A 11 12.70 -1.46 29.09
N LEU A 12 11.68 -0.81 28.52
CA LEU A 12 10.42 -0.56 29.21
C LEU A 12 9.73 -1.86 29.63
N ALA A 13 9.60 -2.83 28.71
CA ALA A 13 9.01 -4.13 29.02
C ALA A 13 9.79 -4.86 30.12
N ASN A 14 11.12 -4.89 30.03
CA ASN A 14 11.96 -5.51 31.05
C ASN A 14 11.77 -4.85 32.42
N LYS A 15 11.75 -3.51 32.49
CA LYS A 15 11.54 -2.78 33.76
C LYS A 15 10.16 -3.03 34.37
N ILE A 16 9.12 -3.15 33.55
CA ILE A 16 7.77 -3.52 34.01
C ILE A 16 7.80 -4.94 34.59
N VAL A 17 8.37 -5.91 33.86
CA VAL A 17 8.45 -7.31 34.30
C VAL A 17 9.28 -7.44 35.58
N GLU A 18 10.43 -6.77 35.67
CA GLU A 18 11.28 -6.76 36.88
C GLU A 18 10.52 -6.22 38.09
N SER A 19 9.79 -5.11 37.90
CA SER A 19 8.96 -4.51 38.94
C SER A 19 7.84 -5.46 39.39
N ALA A 20 7.17 -6.12 38.45
CA ALA A 20 6.10 -7.06 38.74
C ALA A 20 6.62 -8.33 39.45
N ARG A 21 7.78 -8.86 39.05
CA ARG A 21 8.43 -10.01 39.72
C ARG A 21 8.83 -9.69 41.16
N ALA A 22 9.29 -8.47 41.44
CA ALA A 22 9.59 -8.06 42.81
C ALA A 22 8.34 -8.13 43.71
N VAL A 23 7.20 -7.64 43.21
CA VAL A 23 5.91 -7.73 43.92
C VAL A 23 5.40 -9.16 44.00
N GLU A 24 5.61 -9.98 42.96
CA GLU A 24 5.25 -11.40 42.96
C GLU A 24 5.95 -12.16 44.09
N ILE A 25 7.26 -11.95 44.25
CA ILE A 25 8.07 -12.54 45.32
C ILE A 25 7.53 -12.11 46.69
N ALA A 26 7.24 -10.81 46.86
CA ALA A 26 6.66 -10.29 48.10
C ALA A 26 5.28 -10.91 48.39
N CYS A 27 4.44 -11.09 47.37
CA CYS A 27 3.14 -11.74 47.51
C CYS A 27 3.23 -13.19 47.94
N ARG A 28 4.20 -13.94 47.42
CA ARG A 28 4.45 -15.33 47.85
C ARG A 28 4.94 -15.41 49.29
N ARG A 29 5.56 -14.35 49.81
CA ARG A 29 6.08 -14.25 51.18
C ARG A 29 5.14 -13.57 52.17
N GLY A 30 3.98 -13.07 51.71
CA GLY A 30 3.04 -12.32 52.55
C GLY A 30 3.59 -10.97 53.04
N GLU A 31 4.51 -10.37 52.29
CA GLU A 31 5.16 -9.10 52.65
C GLU A 31 4.25 -7.89 52.33
N PRO A 32 4.42 -6.74 53.01
CA PRO A 32 3.62 -5.53 52.80
C PRO A 32 3.64 -4.99 51.37
N LEU A 33 4.70 -5.30 50.61
CA LEU A 33 4.83 -4.91 49.20
C LEU A 33 3.80 -5.62 48.29
N CYS A 34 3.12 -6.67 48.78
CA CYS A 34 2.07 -7.38 48.05
C CYS A 34 0.74 -6.60 47.95
N HIS A 35 0.73 -5.57 47.12
CA HIS A 35 -0.44 -4.73 46.91
C HIS A 35 -0.61 -4.37 45.42
N GLU A 36 -1.87 -4.35 44.95
CA GLU A 36 -2.24 -4.01 43.57
C GLU A 36 -1.80 -2.59 43.22
N GLU A 37 -2.02 -1.66 44.16
CA GLU A 37 -1.56 -0.27 44.07
C GLU A 37 -0.07 -0.11 43.76
N ASN A 38 0.81 -0.98 44.28
CA ASN A 38 2.24 -0.89 44.02
C ASN A 38 2.57 -1.23 42.55
N ILE A 39 1.83 -2.17 41.96
CA ILE A 39 1.92 -2.49 40.52
C ILE A 39 1.43 -1.32 39.69
N ARG A 40 0.24 -0.80 40.03
CA ARG A 40 -0.37 0.34 39.34
C ARG A 40 0.59 1.53 39.30
N ILE A 41 1.05 2.01 40.45
CA ILE A 41 1.96 3.16 40.55
C ILE A 41 3.20 2.92 39.69
N ARG A 42 3.82 1.75 39.80
CA ARG A 42 5.09 1.49 39.12
C ARG A 42 4.95 1.41 37.61
N ILE A 43 3.89 0.77 37.11
CA ILE A 43 3.60 0.70 35.68
C ILE A 43 3.27 2.09 35.13
N GLU A 44 2.44 2.86 35.82
CA GLU A 44 2.07 4.23 35.43
C GLU A 44 3.27 5.18 35.39
N GLU A 45 4.17 5.09 36.37
CA GLU A 45 5.44 5.84 36.38
C GLU A 45 6.32 5.51 35.18
N LEU A 46 6.53 4.21 34.93
CA LEU A 46 7.34 3.73 33.81
C LEU A 46 6.75 4.16 32.47
N LEU A 47 5.43 4.01 32.28
CA LEU A 47 4.75 4.46 31.07
C LEU A 47 4.84 5.99 30.92
N LYS A 48 4.74 6.76 32.01
CA LYS A 48 4.87 8.22 31.97
C LYS A 48 6.27 8.66 31.56
N GLU A 49 7.29 8.13 32.22
CA GLU A 49 8.70 8.45 32.00
C GLU A 49 9.15 8.05 30.58
N TYR A 50 8.84 6.82 30.18
CA TYR A 50 9.35 6.27 28.93
C TYR A 50 8.51 6.71 27.72
N VAL A 51 7.21 6.94 27.91
CA VAL A 51 6.24 7.12 26.81
C VAL A 51 5.47 8.43 26.94
N TRP A 52 4.55 8.56 27.90
CA TRP A 52 3.50 9.58 27.88
C TRP A 52 4.02 11.01 27.84
N SER A 53 5.06 11.32 28.62
CA SER A 53 5.67 12.65 28.62
C SER A 53 6.30 13.02 27.28
N LYS A 54 6.70 12.03 26.49
CA LYS A 54 7.34 12.24 25.19
C LYS A 54 6.33 12.36 24.05
N VAL A 55 5.23 11.61 24.11
CA VAL A 55 4.16 11.62 23.10
C VAL A 55 3.04 12.62 23.41
N GLY A 56 3.08 13.29 24.57
CA GLY A 56 2.09 14.30 24.95
C GLY A 56 0.75 13.72 25.43
N VAL A 57 0.74 12.48 25.93
CA VAL A 57 -0.47 11.88 26.51
C VAL A 57 -0.72 12.49 27.89
N PRO A 58 -1.93 13.02 28.16
CA PRO A 58 -2.25 13.58 29.47
C PRO A 58 -2.23 12.50 30.56
N SER A 59 -2.06 12.93 31.82
CA SER A 59 -2.12 11.99 32.95
C SER A 59 -3.52 11.35 33.04
N PRO A 60 -3.62 10.06 33.38
CA PRO A 60 -4.91 9.39 33.50
C PRO A 60 -5.71 9.98 34.66
N VAL A 61 -7.03 9.82 34.60
CA VAL A 61 -7.86 10.00 35.79
C VAL A 61 -7.74 8.73 36.63
N LEU A 62 -7.10 8.86 37.78
CA LEU A 62 -6.88 7.74 38.69
C LEU A 62 -8.13 7.48 39.52
N GLU A 63 -8.36 6.20 39.84
CA GLU A 63 -9.36 5.79 40.82
C GLU A 63 -10.79 6.28 40.49
N TYR A 64 -11.11 6.26 39.20
CA TYR A 64 -12.32 6.82 38.62
C TYR A 64 -13.56 6.05 39.07
N ARG A 65 -14.50 6.76 39.70
CA ARG A 65 -15.70 6.17 40.30
C ARG A 65 -16.82 6.07 39.28
N VAL A 66 -17.38 4.87 39.14
CA VAL A 66 -18.52 4.60 38.28
C VAL A 66 -19.67 4.04 39.11
N ASP A 67 -20.89 4.52 38.87
CA ASP A 67 -22.08 3.97 39.53
C ASP A 67 -22.36 2.57 38.98
N VAL A 68 -22.38 1.55 39.83
CA VAL A 68 -22.58 0.14 39.44
C VAL A 68 -23.95 -0.43 39.88
N GLY A 69 -24.85 0.37 40.47
CA GLY A 69 -26.11 -0.12 41.06
C GLY A 69 -27.38 0.65 40.70
N THR A 70 -28.55 0.03 41.00
CA THR A 70 -29.90 0.64 40.86
C THR A 70 -30.56 1.01 42.19
N TYR A 71 -30.06 0.51 43.33
CA TYR A 71 -30.52 0.91 44.67
C TYR A 71 -29.33 0.95 45.64
N ALA A 72 -29.18 2.08 46.36
CA ALA A 72 -28.05 2.48 47.21
C ALA A 72 -26.67 2.49 46.50
N LYS A 73 -26.10 3.68 46.33
CA LYS A 73 -24.82 4.00 45.66
C LYS A 73 -23.67 3.02 46.00
N HIS A 74 -23.58 1.91 45.29
CA HIS A 74 -22.38 1.11 45.18
C HIS A 74 -21.59 1.68 44.00
N TYR A 75 -20.35 2.09 44.26
CA TYR A 75 -19.45 2.62 43.26
C TYR A 75 -18.39 1.57 42.91
N GLY A 76 -18.28 1.25 41.63
CA GLY A 76 -17.09 0.60 41.07
C GLY A 76 -15.97 1.63 40.99
N ARG A 77 -14.72 1.16 41.07
CA ARG A 77 -13.54 2.02 40.98
C ARG A 77 -12.63 1.48 39.89
N ILE A 78 -12.51 2.24 38.82
CA ILE A 78 -11.58 1.98 37.72
C ILE A 78 -10.22 2.55 38.13
N ASP A 79 -9.16 1.76 38.00
CA ASP A 79 -7.83 2.14 38.52
C ASP A 79 -7.22 3.34 37.78
N SER A 80 -7.23 3.30 36.45
CA SER A 80 -6.78 4.40 35.60
C SER A 80 -7.68 4.53 34.37
N LEU A 81 -8.08 5.75 34.01
CA LEU A 81 -8.87 6.04 32.82
C LEU A 81 -8.16 7.05 31.91
N TYR A 82 -7.94 6.64 30.65
CA TYR A 82 -7.39 7.42 29.56
C TYR A 82 -8.43 7.59 28.45
N GLY A 83 -9.21 8.69 28.47
CA GLY A 83 -10.29 8.88 27.50
C GLY A 83 -11.30 7.73 27.58
N LEU A 84 -11.38 6.90 26.53
CA LEU A 84 -12.22 5.69 26.48
C LEU A 84 -11.46 4.38 26.74
N VAL A 85 -10.23 4.46 27.26
CA VAL A 85 -9.42 3.29 27.62
C VAL A 85 -9.29 3.21 29.13
N LEU A 86 -9.78 2.13 29.72
CA LEU A 86 -9.66 1.87 31.15
C LEU A 86 -8.59 0.81 31.42
N PHE A 87 -7.83 1.00 32.50
CA PHE A 87 -6.91 0.00 33.02
C PHE A 87 -7.47 -0.59 34.31
N GLU A 88 -7.30 -1.91 34.45
CA GLU A 88 -7.54 -2.65 35.68
C GLU A 88 -6.25 -3.40 36.03
N TYR A 89 -5.69 -3.10 37.19
CA TYR A 89 -4.45 -3.72 37.64
C TYR A 89 -4.77 -4.90 38.54
N LYS A 90 -3.91 -5.92 38.58
CA LYS A 90 -4.03 -7.06 39.50
C LYS A 90 -2.68 -7.36 40.13
N LYS A 91 -2.70 -8.08 41.25
CA LYS A 91 -1.46 -8.60 41.86
C LYS A 91 -0.88 -9.70 40.96
N PRO A 92 0.45 -9.77 40.76
CA PRO A 92 1.10 -10.80 39.95
C PRO A 92 1.03 -12.21 40.58
N TYR A 93 0.63 -12.32 41.84
CA TYR A 93 0.35 -13.59 42.51
C TYR A 93 -0.90 -13.47 43.41
N PRO A 94 -1.92 -14.33 43.26
CA PRO A 94 -2.03 -15.47 42.33
C PRO A 94 -2.08 -15.12 40.84
N GLY A 95 -2.26 -13.84 40.46
CA GLY A 95 -2.07 -13.37 39.07
C GLY A 95 -3.20 -13.70 38.11
N LEU A 96 -3.13 -13.14 36.89
CA LEU A 96 -4.09 -13.35 35.80
C LEU A 96 -3.97 -14.73 35.14
N ASN A 97 -2.88 -15.46 35.40
CA ASN A 97 -2.73 -16.85 34.99
C ASN A 97 -3.73 -17.78 35.69
N VAL A 98 -4.27 -17.38 36.85
CA VAL A 98 -5.31 -18.13 37.55
C VAL A 98 -6.68 -17.81 36.96
N SER A 99 -7.37 -18.85 36.47
CA SER A 99 -8.64 -18.74 35.75
C SER A 99 -9.73 -17.99 36.52
N SER A 100 -9.86 -18.23 37.83
CA SER A 100 -10.85 -17.54 38.66
C SER A 100 -10.58 -16.05 38.79
N VAL A 101 -9.31 -15.64 38.98
CA VAL A 101 -8.91 -14.22 39.03
C VAL A 101 -9.22 -13.55 37.69
N ARG A 102 -8.82 -14.21 36.59
CA ARG A 102 -9.05 -13.72 35.23
C ARG A 102 -10.54 -13.54 34.91
N SER A 103 -11.34 -14.60 35.05
CA SER A 103 -12.76 -14.58 34.73
C SER A 103 -13.52 -13.56 35.58
N ASN A 104 -13.24 -13.48 36.88
CA ASN A 104 -13.87 -12.49 37.75
C ASN A 104 -13.51 -11.05 37.35
N THR A 105 -12.26 -10.82 36.94
CA THR A 105 -11.82 -9.47 36.54
C THR A 105 -12.44 -9.04 35.20
N ILE A 106 -12.49 -9.95 34.22
CA ILE A 106 -13.18 -9.72 32.94
C ILE A 106 -14.67 -9.41 33.20
N ASP A 107 -15.34 -10.24 34.01
CA ASP A 107 -16.75 -10.05 34.35
C ASP A 107 -16.99 -8.71 35.03
N LYS A 108 -16.14 -8.31 35.98
CA LYS A 108 -16.24 -7.01 36.65
C LYS A 108 -16.10 -5.86 35.67
N VAL A 109 -15.11 -5.90 34.77
CA VAL A 109 -14.91 -4.86 33.76
C VAL A 109 -16.11 -4.74 32.82
N VAL A 110 -16.61 -5.87 32.30
CA VAL A 110 -17.66 -5.89 31.28
C VAL A 110 -19.06 -5.65 31.86
N LYS A 111 -19.36 -6.23 33.03
CA LYS A 111 -20.72 -6.21 33.61
C LYS A 111 -20.93 -5.02 34.54
N GLU A 112 -19.87 -4.48 35.14
CA GLU A 112 -19.97 -3.39 36.11
C GLU A 112 -19.33 -2.10 35.59
N TYR A 113 -18.03 -2.14 35.28
CA TYR A 113 -17.28 -0.90 35.01
C TYR A 113 -17.66 -0.22 33.71
N ILE A 114 -17.70 -0.95 32.59
CA ILE A 114 -18.08 -0.37 31.30
C ILE A 114 -19.53 0.16 31.33
N PRO A 115 -20.53 -0.60 31.84
CA PRO A 115 -21.89 -0.08 31.99
C PRO A 115 -21.98 1.12 32.92
N GLY A 116 -21.20 1.16 34.00
CA GLY A 116 -21.11 2.30 34.90
C GLY A 116 -20.47 3.52 34.24
N LEU A 117 -19.41 3.31 33.45
CA LEU A 117 -18.74 4.35 32.67
C LEU A 117 -19.68 4.96 31.62
N LEU A 118 -20.52 4.14 30.98
CA LEU A 118 -21.53 4.60 30.02
C LEU A 118 -22.69 5.38 30.67
N ARG A 119 -22.84 5.34 32.00
CA ARG A 119 -23.78 6.19 32.75
C ARG A 119 -23.19 7.55 33.13
N ASP A 120 -21.87 7.73 33.04
CA ASP A 120 -21.22 8.99 33.37
C ASP A 120 -21.52 10.08 32.32
N GLU A 121 -21.83 11.29 32.78
CA GLU A 121 -22.21 12.40 31.90
C GLU A 121 -21.08 12.85 30.96
N GLN A 122 -19.82 12.81 31.42
CA GLN A 122 -18.66 13.19 30.61
C GLN A 122 -18.44 12.16 29.49
N ILE A 123 -18.58 10.88 29.82
CA ILE A 123 -18.47 9.78 28.87
C ILE A 123 -19.63 9.79 27.88
N GLN A 124 -20.86 10.02 28.33
CA GLN A 124 -22.02 10.16 27.44
C GLN A 124 -21.85 11.31 26.46
N THR A 125 -21.29 12.44 26.92
CA THR A 125 -20.98 13.58 26.04
C THR A 125 -19.95 13.18 24.98
N LEU A 126 -18.90 12.45 25.38
CA LEU A 126 -17.86 12.00 24.45
C LEU A 126 -18.41 10.98 23.43
N VAL A 127 -19.19 10.01 23.90
CA VAL A 127 -19.89 9.02 23.07
C VAL A 127 -20.88 9.70 22.11
N GLY A 128 -21.63 10.71 22.59
CA GLY A 128 -22.55 11.49 21.76
C GLY A 128 -21.83 12.20 20.61
N ARG A 129 -20.72 12.89 20.91
CA ARG A 129 -19.90 13.54 19.88
C ARG A 129 -19.33 12.56 18.84
N ILE A 130 -19.05 11.32 19.23
CA ILE A 130 -18.60 10.27 18.31
C ILE A 130 -19.77 9.87 17.40
N LYS A 131 -20.96 9.65 17.96
CA LYS A 131 -22.18 9.30 17.20
C LYS A 131 -22.65 10.39 16.27
N ASP A 132 -22.62 11.65 16.69
CA ASP A 132 -22.99 12.81 15.86
C ASP A 132 -22.12 12.93 14.60
N LYS A 133 -20.91 12.36 14.66
CA LYS A 133 -19.97 12.27 13.53
C LYS A 133 -20.12 11.00 12.70
N GLY A 134 -21.17 10.20 12.94
CA GLY A 134 -21.46 8.95 12.24
C GLY A 134 -20.54 7.77 12.60
N LEU A 135 -19.81 7.86 13.73
CA LEU A 135 -18.85 6.84 14.15
C LEU A 135 -19.44 5.93 15.24
N VAL A 136 -18.98 4.67 15.25
CA VAL A 136 -19.31 3.70 16.31
C VAL A 136 -18.36 3.90 17.51
N PRO A 137 -18.85 4.24 18.71
CA PRO A 137 -18.01 4.39 19.89
C PRO A 137 -17.57 3.04 20.43
N TYR A 138 -16.29 2.92 20.76
CA TYR A 138 -15.70 1.77 21.43
C TYR A 138 -15.09 2.17 22.76
N ILE A 139 -15.27 1.33 23.78
CA ILE A 139 -14.54 1.42 25.04
C ILE A 139 -13.56 0.25 25.08
N SER A 140 -12.29 0.54 25.34
CA SER A 140 -11.26 -0.48 25.47
C SER A 140 -10.87 -0.66 26.93
N ALA A 141 -10.57 -1.89 27.34
CA ALA A 141 -10.00 -2.18 28.65
C ALA A 141 -8.70 -2.95 28.53
N ILE A 142 -7.75 -2.63 29.41
CA ILE A 142 -6.46 -3.30 29.54
C ILE A 142 -6.38 -3.83 30.97
N ILE A 143 -6.39 -5.16 31.12
CA ILE A 143 -6.24 -5.83 32.40
C ILE A 143 -4.80 -6.33 32.49
N THR A 144 -4.06 -5.95 33.52
CA THR A 144 -2.64 -6.35 33.66
C THR A 144 -2.22 -6.58 35.10
N ASP A 145 -1.35 -7.57 35.32
CA ASP A 145 -0.63 -7.75 36.58
C ASP A 145 0.88 -7.42 36.47
N GLY A 146 1.28 -6.83 35.33
CA GLY A 146 2.67 -6.51 34.99
C GLY A 146 3.47 -7.68 34.42
N LEU A 147 2.95 -8.91 34.50
CA LEU A 147 3.52 -10.09 33.84
C LEU A 147 2.62 -10.59 32.71
N SER A 148 1.31 -10.44 32.86
CA SER A 148 0.27 -10.92 31.96
C SER A 148 -0.68 -9.78 31.58
N VAL A 149 -1.22 -9.80 30.36
CA VAL A 149 -2.12 -8.77 29.84
C VAL A 149 -3.31 -9.38 29.10
N ILE A 150 -4.48 -8.76 29.26
CA ILE A 150 -5.72 -9.06 28.54
C ILE A 150 -6.31 -7.75 28.01
N PHE A 151 -6.78 -7.76 26.78
CA PHE A 151 -7.48 -6.66 26.14
C PHE A 151 -8.97 -6.97 26.02
N ILE A 152 -9.81 -5.95 26.20
CA ILE A 152 -11.25 -6.03 25.94
C ILE A 152 -11.62 -4.87 25.04
N GLU A 153 -12.37 -5.12 23.97
CA GLU A 153 -12.96 -4.08 23.13
C GLU A 153 -14.48 -4.19 23.19
N TYR A 154 -15.17 -3.13 23.61
CA TYR A 154 -16.62 -3.09 23.81
C TYR A 154 -17.26 -2.13 22.81
N ASN A 155 -18.17 -2.62 22.00
CA ASN A 155 -18.95 -1.83 21.05
C ASN A 155 -20.17 -1.22 21.76
N VAL A 156 -20.22 0.11 21.84
CA VAL A 156 -21.25 0.83 22.60
C VAL A 156 -22.64 0.75 21.95
N GLU A 157 -22.71 0.54 20.63
CA GLU A 157 -23.98 0.45 19.90
C GLU A 157 -24.60 -0.93 20.01
N THR A 158 -23.84 -1.97 19.68
CA THR A 158 -24.32 -3.36 19.71
C THR A 158 -24.31 -3.95 21.12
N LYS A 159 -23.63 -3.30 22.07
CA LYS A 159 -23.39 -3.80 23.44
C LYS A 159 -22.69 -5.16 23.48
N SER A 160 -21.93 -5.45 22.43
CA SER A 160 -21.10 -6.65 22.33
C SER A 160 -19.65 -6.33 22.71
N TYR A 161 -18.90 -7.34 23.14
CA TYR A 161 -17.49 -7.20 23.46
C TYR A 161 -16.68 -8.38 22.95
N LYS A 162 -15.40 -8.13 22.70
CA LYS A 162 -14.39 -9.15 22.39
C LYS A 162 -13.31 -9.13 23.46
N VAL A 163 -12.92 -10.31 23.94
CA VAL A 163 -11.77 -10.50 24.83
C VAL A 163 -10.62 -11.04 24.01
N ASP A 164 -9.42 -10.50 24.23
CA ASP A 164 -8.21 -10.90 23.51
C ASP A 164 -7.01 -11.03 24.47
N PRO A 165 -6.39 -12.20 24.61
CA PRO A 165 -6.69 -13.43 23.86
C PRO A 165 -8.02 -14.06 24.31
N GLU A 166 -8.69 -14.79 23.42
CA GLU A 166 -9.93 -15.50 23.76
C GLU A 166 -9.73 -16.52 24.90
N ILE A 167 -8.53 -17.10 24.99
CA ILE A 167 -8.14 -18.05 26.02
C ILE A 167 -6.82 -17.60 26.66
N GLY A 168 -6.77 -17.55 27.99
CA GLY A 168 -5.54 -17.27 28.72
C GLY A 168 -5.26 -15.77 28.85
N CYS A 169 -3.98 -15.41 28.73
CA CYS A 169 -3.48 -14.04 28.74
C CYS A 169 -2.18 -13.98 27.93
N TYR A 170 -1.82 -12.79 27.45
CA TYR A 170 -0.52 -12.57 26.83
C TYR A 170 0.56 -12.36 27.89
N ASP A 171 1.74 -12.93 27.69
CA ASP A 171 2.92 -12.56 28.46
C ASP A 171 3.37 -11.14 28.09
N LEU A 172 3.70 -10.32 29.09
CA LEU A 172 4.18 -8.96 28.86
C LEU A 172 5.55 -9.00 28.18
N ASN A 173 5.59 -8.47 26.97
CA ASN A 173 6.78 -8.35 26.15
C ASN A 173 6.73 -7.01 25.37
N PRO A 174 7.78 -6.65 24.62
CA PRO A 174 7.82 -5.37 23.90
C PRO A 174 6.66 -5.18 22.91
N HIS A 175 6.17 -6.24 22.27
CA HIS A 175 5.01 -6.18 21.36
C HIS A 175 3.72 -5.88 22.14
N ILE A 176 3.52 -6.53 23.30
CA ILE A 176 2.35 -6.25 24.16
C ILE A 176 2.38 -4.84 24.74
N VAL A 177 3.55 -4.37 25.19
CA VAL A 177 3.73 -2.98 25.64
C VAL A 177 3.42 -1.99 24.51
N ARG A 178 3.88 -2.27 23.29
CA ARG A 178 3.54 -1.47 22.10
C ARG A 178 2.02 -1.40 21.91
N ARG A 179 1.33 -2.53 22.02
CA ARG A 179 -0.14 -2.59 21.89
C ARG A 179 -0.87 -1.80 22.97
N ILE A 180 -0.40 -1.86 24.23
CA ILE A 180 -0.93 -1.02 25.33
C ILE A 180 -0.82 0.46 24.94
N ILE A 181 0.36 0.89 24.50
CA ILE A 181 0.61 2.29 24.14
C ILE A 181 -0.30 2.75 23.01
N ARG A 182 -0.41 1.94 21.95
CA ARG A 182 -1.27 2.24 20.80
C ARG A 182 -2.74 2.32 21.18
N THR A 183 -3.21 1.42 22.05
CA THR A 183 -4.61 1.42 22.51
C THR A 183 -4.98 2.74 23.18
N VAL A 184 -4.09 3.28 24.03
CA VAL A 184 -4.26 4.59 24.68
C VAL A 184 -4.16 5.74 23.68
N LEU A 185 -3.22 5.70 22.74
CA LEU A 185 -3.11 6.75 21.71
C LEU A 185 -4.36 6.81 20.81
N ALA A 186 -4.93 5.65 20.48
CA ALA A 186 -6.11 5.53 19.63
C ALA A 186 -7.38 6.11 20.29
N SER A 187 -7.47 6.13 21.62
CA SER A 187 -8.68 6.58 22.34
C SER A 187 -9.03 8.06 22.12
N TRP A 188 -8.10 8.84 21.58
CA TRP A 188 -8.26 10.27 21.32
C TRP A 188 -8.47 10.62 19.85
N LYS A 189 -8.39 9.62 18.95
CA LYS A 189 -8.46 9.80 17.49
C LYS A 189 -9.73 9.18 16.91
N ARG A 190 -10.19 9.70 15.76
CA ARG A 190 -11.31 9.13 15.01
C ARG A 190 -10.85 7.84 14.35
N LYS A 191 -11.57 6.73 14.50
CA LYS A 191 -11.29 5.52 13.71
C LYS A 191 -11.41 5.86 12.22
N LEU A 192 -10.39 5.49 11.45
CA LEU A 192 -10.39 5.71 10.01
C LEU A 192 -11.22 4.63 9.32
N ASP A 193 -12.47 4.94 9.00
CA ASP A 193 -13.33 4.11 8.17
C ASP A 193 -13.51 4.72 6.76
N ALA A 194 -13.89 3.87 5.80
CA ALA A 194 -14.06 4.23 4.39
C ALA A 194 -15.01 5.41 4.19
N LYS A 195 -16.20 5.35 4.81
CA LYS A 195 -17.26 6.37 4.62
C LYS A 195 -16.80 7.70 5.18
N LEU A 196 -16.15 7.69 6.33
CA LEU A 196 -15.70 8.90 6.97
C LEU A 196 -14.54 9.53 6.21
N LEU A 197 -13.55 8.75 5.76
CA LEU A 197 -12.47 9.27 4.91
C LEU A 197 -13.06 9.88 3.63
N SER A 198 -13.97 9.19 2.95
CA SER A 198 -14.66 9.72 1.77
C SER A 198 -15.48 10.98 2.05
N SER A 199 -16.13 11.11 3.21
CA SER A 199 -16.88 12.32 3.53
C SER A 199 -15.98 13.55 3.72
N GLU A 200 -14.74 13.35 4.17
CA GLU A 200 -13.79 14.42 4.51
C GLU A 200 -12.85 14.75 3.35
N PHE A 201 -12.57 13.78 2.47
CA PHE A 201 -11.62 13.89 1.36
C PHE A 201 -12.24 13.59 -0.02
N GLY A 202 -13.51 13.21 -0.12
CA GLY A 202 -14.21 13.01 -1.39
C GLY A 202 -14.68 14.32 -2.03
N TYR A 203 -15.21 14.25 -3.24
CA TYR A 203 -15.59 15.38 -4.10
C TYR A 203 -16.55 16.37 -3.40
N ALA A 204 -17.37 15.88 -2.47
CA ALA A 204 -18.33 16.71 -1.75
C ALA A 204 -17.67 17.65 -0.74
N SER A 205 -16.46 17.32 -0.26
CA SER A 205 -15.78 18.05 0.81
C SER A 205 -15.15 19.35 0.32
N ASP A 206 -15.11 20.35 1.21
CA ASP A 206 -14.48 21.64 0.90
C ASP A 206 -12.97 21.50 0.68
N ILE A 207 -12.32 20.54 1.36
CA ILE A 207 -10.90 20.23 1.20
C ILE A 207 -10.64 19.77 -0.24
N ALA A 208 -11.41 18.80 -0.74
CA ALA A 208 -11.23 18.26 -2.08
C ALA A 208 -11.53 19.32 -3.15
N LYS A 209 -12.64 20.05 -3.02
CA LYS A 209 -13.01 21.14 -3.94
C LYS A 209 -11.91 22.19 -4.06
N ARG A 210 -11.41 22.68 -2.91
CA ARG A 210 -10.35 23.70 -2.87
C ARG A 210 -9.04 23.16 -3.45
N ALA A 211 -8.61 21.96 -3.02
CA ALA A 211 -7.37 21.35 -3.47
C ALA A 211 -7.37 21.10 -4.98
N VAL A 212 -8.41 20.45 -5.52
CA VAL A 212 -8.50 20.14 -6.95
C VAL A 212 -8.58 21.42 -7.80
N ARG A 213 -9.35 22.44 -7.39
CA ARG A 213 -9.38 23.72 -8.11
C ARG A 213 -8.02 24.40 -8.14
N ILE A 214 -7.29 24.43 -7.02
CA ILE A 214 -5.95 25.04 -6.96
C ILE A 214 -4.97 24.26 -7.84
N LEU A 215 -4.92 22.94 -7.69
CA LEU A 215 -4.05 22.07 -8.48
C LEU A 215 -4.35 22.20 -9.99
N TYR A 216 -5.62 22.20 -10.38
CA TYR A 216 -6.03 22.42 -11.78
C TYR A 216 -5.49 23.74 -12.33
N LYS A 217 -5.64 24.84 -11.59
CA LYS A 217 -5.13 26.16 -12.02
C LYS A 217 -3.61 26.16 -12.20
N LYS A 218 -2.86 25.45 -11.36
CA LYS A 218 -1.41 25.31 -11.49
C LYS A 218 -1.02 24.49 -12.74
N ILE A 219 -1.75 23.42 -13.06
CA ILE A 219 -1.52 22.64 -14.29
C ILE A 219 -1.92 23.43 -15.55
N GLU A 220 -2.97 24.25 -15.45
CA GLU A 220 -3.43 25.09 -16.56
C GLU A 220 -2.40 26.17 -16.89
N ASN A 221 -1.76 26.74 -15.87
CA ASN A 221 -0.77 27.82 -15.98
C ASN A 221 0.54 27.46 -15.23
N PRO A 222 1.29 26.45 -15.71
CA PRO A 222 2.45 25.94 -14.99
C PRO A 222 3.61 26.93 -15.03
N ARG A 223 4.24 27.19 -13.88
CA ARG A 223 5.47 27.98 -13.80
C ARG A 223 6.69 27.14 -14.17
N SER A 224 6.65 25.85 -13.87
CA SER A 224 7.74 24.91 -14.11
C SER A 224 7.57 24.14 -15.41
N SER A 225 8.64 24.07 -16.21
CA SER A 225 8.69 23.21 -17.40
C SER A 225 8.54 21.73 -17.05
N LYS A 226 8.93 21.34 -15.82
CA LYS A 226 8.78 19.98 -15.30
C LYS A 226 7.32 19.60 -15.13
N THR A 227 6.49 20.49 -14.61
CA THR A 227 5.03 20.27 -14.47
C THR A 227 4.40 19.92 -15.80
N LYS A 228 4.76 20.66 -16.86
CA LYS A 228 4.30 20.39 -18.23
C LYS A 228 4.77 19.02 -18.73
N LYS A 229 6.07 18.72 -18.62
CA LYS A 229 6.62 17.43 -19.09
C LYS A 229 6.02 16.23 -18.35
N LEU A 230 5.77 16.35 -17.03
CA LEU A 230 5.12 15.29 -16.25
C LEU A 230 3.68 15.07 -16.67
N PHE A 231 2.92 16.14 -16.93
CA PHE A 231 1.57 16.01 -17.47
C PHE A 231 1.57 15.36 -18.85
N ASP A 232 2.46 15.78 -19.76
CA ASP A 232 2.56 15.22 -21.11
C ASP A 232 2.96 13.72 -21.07
N GLU A 233 3.88 13.35 -20.18
CA GLU A 233 4.27 11.95 -19.97
C GLU A 233 3.14 11.12 -19.38
N TRP A 234 2.43 11.66 -18.39
CA TRP A 234 1.24 11.01 -17.84
C TRP A 234 0.19 10.78 -18.92
N ILE A 235 -0.11 11.78 -19.77
CA ILE A 235 -1.02 11.63 -20.93
C ILE A 235 -0.56 10.49 -21.84
N LYS A 236 0.73 10.42 -22.15
CA LYS A 236 1.29 9.38 -23.02
C LYS A 236 1.10 7.97 -22.43
N LEU A 237 1.42 7.78 -21.16
CA LEU A 237 1.31 6.48 -20.49
C LEU A 237 -0.16 6.07 -20.34
N ILE A 238 -0.99 6.99 -19.85
CA ILE A 238 -2.39 6.70 -19.54
C ILE A 238 -3.21 6.44 -20.81
N SER A 239 -2.83 7.03 -21.96
CA SER A 239 -3.50 6.80 -23.26
C SER A 239 -3.35 5.38 -23.81
N GLN A 240 -2.44 4.58 -23.24
CA GLN A 240 -2.31 3.15 -23.55
C GLN A 240 -3.38 2.31 -22.84
N ALA A 241 -3.95 2.83 -21.74
CA ALA A 241 -4.98 2.17 -20.94
C ALA A 241 -6.36 2.80 -21.14
N TYR A 242 -6.44 4.13 -21.21
CA TYR A 242 -7.69 4.89 -21.14
C TYR A 242 -7.81 5.95 -22.25
N PRO A 243 -9.03 6.19 -22.76
CA PRO A 243 -9.32 7.30 -23.67
C PRO A 243 -9.45 8.65 -22.94
N VAL A 244 -8.34 9.17 -22.41
CA VAL A 244 -8.29 10.38 -21.55
C VAL A 244 -8.66 11.72 -22.22
N THR A 245 -8.92 11.74 -23.52
CA THR A 245 -9.37 12.94 -24.26
C THR A 245 -10.90 13.05 -24.36
N SER A 246 -11.65 12.23 -23.61
CA SER A 246 -13.10 12.22 -23.67
C SER A 246 -13.74 13.50 -23.11
N PRO A 247 -14.73 14.09 -23.82
CA PRO A 247 -15.51 15.21 -23.31
C PRO A 247 -16.20 14.93 -21.96
N SER A 248 -16.50 13.67 -21.64
CA SER A 248 -17.14 13.29 -20.39
C SER A 248 -16.31 13.65 -19.15
N LEU A 249 -14.97 13.69 -19.24
CA LEU A 249 -14.11 14.07 -18.11
C LEU A 249 -14.35 15.51 -17.65
N ARG A 250 -14.74 16.40 -18.56
CA ARG A 250 -15.09 17.78 -18.25
C ARG A 250 -16.31 17.87 -17.34
N GLU A 251 -17.22 16.92 -17.43
CA GLU A 251 -18.45 16.92 -16.63
C GLU A 251 -18.18 16.71 -15.14
N ILE A 252 -17.00 16.18 -14.77
CA ILE A 252 -16.56 16.04 -13.38
C ILE A 252 -16.36 17.42 -12.71
N ALA A 253 -16.04 18.46 -13.50
CA ALA A 253 -15.75 19.80 -12.99
C ALA A 253 -16.87 20.36 -12.10
N GLY A 254 -18.13 20.06 -12.40
CA GLY A 254 -19.28 20.51 -11.59
C GLY A 254 -19.23 20.03 -10.13
N TYR A 255 -18.73 18.81 -9.89
CA TYR A 255 -18.58 18.25 -8.54
C TYR A 255 -17.51 18.97 -7.72
N TYR A 256 -16.53 19.56 -8.39
CA TYR A 256 -15.45 20.33 -7.79
C TYR A 256 -15.74 21.83 -7.70
N GLY A 257 -17.00 22.23 -7.86
CA GLY A 257 -17.45 23.62 -7.70
C GLY A 257 -17.10 24.54 -8.86
N PHE A 258 -16.87 23.99 -10.06
CA PHE A 258 -16.79 24.81 -11.28
C PHE A 258 -18.20 25.23 -11.72
N THR A 259 -18.35 26.50 -12.10
CA THR A 259 -19.63 27.01 -12.62
C THR A 259 -19.88 26.49 -14.03
N ALA A 260 -21.14 26.49 -14.48
CA ALA A 260 -21.47 26.08 -15.85
C ALA A 260 -20.65 26.82 -16.93
N THR A 261 -20.37 28.11 -16.72
CA THR A 261 -19.56 28.92 -17.64
C THR A 261 -18.07 28.63 -17.58
N GLU A 262 -17.55 28.19 -16.43
CA GLU A 262 -16.17 27.71 -16.31
C GLU A 262 -16.01 26.35 -17.00
N MET A 263 -16.98 25.44 -16.81
CA MET A 263 -16.94 24.06 -17.31
C MET A 263 -16.66 23.99 -18.82
N ASP A 264 -17.26 24.87 -19.63
CA ASP A 264 -17.05 24.91 -21.09
C ASP A 264 -15.59 25.11 -21.50
N LYS A 265 -14.78 25.71 -20.62
CA LYS A 265 -13.36 26.00 -20.85
C LYS A 265 -12.43 25.00 -20.18
N VAL A 266 -12.95 24.12 -19.32
CA VAL A 266 -12.13 23.15 -18.58
C VAL A 266 -11.55 22.11 -19.52
N ASP A 267 -10.25 21.88 -19.37
CA ASP A 267 -9.56 20.73 -19.93
C ASP A 267 -9.79 19.52 -19.02
N GLY A 268 -10.56 18.54 -19.51
CA GLY A 268 -10.92 17.36 -18.73
C GLY A 268 -9.72 16.49 -18.34
N ALA A 269 -8.68 16.43 -19.16
CA ALA A 269 -7.50 15.62 -18.87
C ALA A 269 -6.64 16.28 -17.78
N LYS A 270 -6.48 17.61 -17.83
CA LYS A 270 -5.80 18.37 -16.74
C LYS A 270 -6.58 18.29 -15.43
N LEU A 271 -7.91 18.39 -15.47
CA LEU A 271 -8.74 18.21 -14.28
C LEU A 271 -8.57 16.81 -13.70
N PHE A 272 -8.60 15.79 -14.55
CA PHE A 272 -8.41 14.41 -14.12
C PHE A 272 -7.02 14.20 -13.46
N TYR A 273 -5.97 14.77 -14.06
CA TYR A 273 -4.63 14.75 -13.47
C TYR A 273 -4.54 15.47 -12.12
N ALA A 274 -5.26 16.59 -11.95
CA ALA A 274 -5.36 17.29 -10.66
C ALA A 274 -6.03 16.44 -9.58
N ILE A 275 -7.13 15.76 -9.93
CA ILE A 275 -7.85 14.84 -9.03
C ILE A 275 -6.95 13.67 -8.62
N GLN A 276 -6.27 13.05 -9.58
CA GLN A 276 -5.33 11.96 -9.32
C GLN A 276 -4.14 12.42 -8.45
N THR A 277 -3.62 13.63 -8.68
CA THR A 277 -2.57 14.21 -7.85
C THR A 277 -3.02 14.37 -6.41
N TYR A 278 -4.22 14.94 -6.19
CA TYR A 278 -4.82 15.09 -4.87
C TYR A 278 -4.98 13.73 -4.16
N TYR A 279 -5.54 12.73 -4.85
CA TYR A 279 -5.65 11.37 -4.31
C TYR A 279 -4.28 10.79 -3.95
N SER A 280 -3.28 10.96 -4.83
CA SER A 280 -1.92 10.44 -4.61
C SER A 280 -1.27 11.04 -3.36
N ILE A 281 -1.52 12.32 -3.05
CA ILE A 281 -1.00 12.99 -1.85
C ILE A 281 -1.57 12.30 -0.60
N ILE A 282 -2.88 12.11 -0.53
CA ILE A 282 -3.55 11.43 0.59
C ILE A 282 -3.02 10.00 0.75
N LEU A 283 -2.91 9.27 -0.36
CA LEU A 283 -2.45 7.89 -0.38
C LEU A 283 -1.01 7.75 0.12
N LYS A 284 -0.11 8.64 -0.31
CA LYS A 284 1.29 8.68 0.15
C LYS A 284 1.39 9.00 1.63
N LEU A 285 0.61 9.97 2.11
CA LEU A 285 0.56 10.34 3.52
C LEU A 285 0.05 9.18 4.39
N LEU A 286 -1.03 8.50 3.96
CA LEU A 286 -1.57 7.33 4.65
C LEU A 286 -0.62 6.13 4.61
N ALA A 287 0.06 5.88 3.49
CA ALA A 287 1.02 4.80 3.38
C ALA A 287 2.26 5.04 4.26
N ALA A 288 2.76 6.28 4.32
CA ALA A 288 3.84 6.66 5.22
C ALA A 288 3.42 6.52 6.68
N GLU A 289 2.17 6.89 7.00
CA GLU A 289 1.58 6.68 8.32
C GLU A 289 1.53 5.19 8.68
N VAL A 290 1.00 4.32 7.81
CA VAL A 290 1.01 2.86 8.01
C VAL A 290 2.44 2.34 8.19
N ALA A 291 3.37 2.69 7.29
CA ALA A 291 4.76 2.27 7.37
C ALA A 291 5.42 2.68 8.70
N SER A 292 5.16 3.89 9.17
CA SER A 292 5.73 4.42 10.41
C SER A 292 5.33 3.59 11.64
N ARG A 293 4.11 3.04 11.66
CA ARG A 293 3.61 2.26 12.80
C ARG A 293 4.37 0.95 12.98
N PHE A 294 4.77 0.30 11.89
CA PHE A 294 5.42 -1.02 11.93
C PHE A 294 6.95 -0.95 11.92
N TYR A 295 7.50 0.26 12.03
CA TYR A 295 8.92 0.44 12.22
C TYR A 295 9.27 0.39 13.72
N ASP A 296 10.12 -0.55 14.11
CA ASP A 296 10.33 -0.96 15.51
C ASP A 296 10.67 0.16 16.51
N ALA A 297 11.19 1.29 16.02
CA ALA A 297 11.68 2.40 16.81
C ALA A 297 10.76 3.64 16.85
N ALA A 298 9.70 3.71 16.03
CA ALA A 298 8.85 4.89 15.91
C ALA A 298 7.59 4.78 16.80
N LEU A 299 7.46 5.67 17.78
CA LEU A 299 6.24 5.82 18.58
C LEU A 299 5.38 7.00 18.18
N THR A 300 5.97 7.97 17.49
CA THR A 300 5.23 9.05 16.83
C THR A 300 4.85 8.61 15.43
N SER A 301 3.57 8.70 15.13
CA SER A 301 3.02 8.57 13.78
C SER A 301 3.62 9.63 12.85
N PHE A 302 3.94 9.25 11.61
CA PHE A 302 4.47 10.16 10.59
C PHE A 302 3.63 11.43 10.46
N ILE A 303 2.30 11.33 10.50
CA ILE A 303 1.41 12.49 10.36
C ILE A 303 1.55 13.48 11.52
N GLU A 304 1.79 13.01 12.75
CA GLU A 304 1.99 13.91 13.89
C GLU A 304 3.34 14.62 13.84
N GLU A 305 4.38 13.95 13.31
CA GLU A 305 5.67 14.60 13.06
C GLU A 305 5.53 15.68 12.00
N LEU A 306 4.81 15.38 10.92
CA LEU A 306 4.56 16.31 9.84
C LEU A 306 3.73 17.51 10.32
N ARG A 307 2.73 17.29 11.16
CA ARG A 307 1.89 18.34 11.76
C ARG A 307 2.71 19.33 12.59
N ARG A 308 3.71 18.88 13.35
CA ARG A 308 4.58 19.75 14.17
C ARG A 308 5.40 20.75 13.36
N VAL A 309 5.67 20.44 12.09
CA VAL A 309 6.42 21.30 11.17
C VAL A 309 5.52 21.98 10.13
N ALA A 310 4.23 21.62 10.08
CA ALA A 310 3.29 22.07 9.06
C ALA A 310 3.02 23.58 9.09
N ASP A 311 3.23 24.26 10.22
CA ASP A 311 3.09 25.72 10.32
C ASP A 311 4.25 26.51 9.68
N GLN A 312 5.30 25.83 9.22
CA GLN A 312 6.45 26.46 8.58
C GLN A 312 6.53 26.04 7.10
N PRO A 313 6.16 26.93 6.14
CA PRO A 313 6.04 26.57 4.73
C PRO A 313 7.29 25.93 4.12
N THR A 314 8.49 26.41 4.49
CA THR A 314 9.77 25.89 3.99
C THR A 314 10.12 24.51 4.59
N GLN A 315 9.79 24.27 5.86
CA GLN A 315 9.97 22.96 6.47
C GLN A 315 8.98 21.96 5.89
N LEU A 316 7.70 22.35 5.72
CA LEU A 316 6.70 21.49 5.12
C LEU A 316 7.09 21.10 3.68
N LEU A 317 7.52 22.05 2.85
CA LEU A 317 8.04 21.77 1.51
C LEU A 317 9.21 20.77 1.55
N SER A 318 10.13 20.92 2.50
CA SER A 318 11.28 20.02 2.66
C SER A 318 10.82 18.59 3.02
N TYR A 319 9.86 18.44 3.93
CA TYR A 319 9.31 17.13 4.29
C TYR A 319 8.50 16.50 3.14
N MET A 320 7.67 17.27 2.44
CA MET A 320 6.94 16.77 1.28
C MET A 320 7.90 16.37 0.15
N SER A 321 9.02 17.08 -0.01
CA SER A 321 10.09 16.67 -0.93
C SER A 321 10.71 15.34 -0.53
N LEU A 322 10.99 15.12 0.77
CA LEU A 322 11.49 13.82 1.26
C LEU A 322 10.47 12.69 1.06
N LEU A 323 9.18 12.99 1.24
CA LEU A 323 8.08 12.06 0.97
C LEU A 323 8.06 11.66 -0.50
N GLU A 324 8.03 12.63 -1.42
CA GLU A 324 7.96 12.41 -2.87
C GLU A 324 9.21 11.76 -3.46
N ASN A 325 10.38 11.94 -2.82
CA ASN A 325 11.62 11.26 -3.22
C ASN A 325 11.73 9.84 -2.64
N GLY A 326 10.77 9.38 -1.85
CA GLY A 326 10.75 8.03 -1.28
C GLY A 326 11.57 7.84 0.00
N TYR A 327 12.31 8.87 0.45
CA TYR A 327 13.17 8.78 1.64
C TYR A 327 12.39 8.46 2.91
N VAL A 328 11.17 9.01 3.07
CA VAL A 328 10.30 8.73 4.22
C VAL A 328 10.04 7.23 4.36
N TYR A 329 9.72 6.54 3.28
CA TYR A 329 9.46 5.09 3.32
C TYR A 329 10.73 4.29 3.56
N SER A 330 11.87 4.76 3.04
CA SER A 330 13.18 4.14 3.28
C SER A 330 13.57 4.21 4.77
N TRP A 331 13.22 5.30 5.49
CA TRP A 331 13.39 5.37 6.94
C TRP A 331 12.64 4.24 7.66
N TYR A 332 11.48 3.85 7.12
CA TYR A 332 10.67 2.76 7.64
C TYR A 332 11.03 1.40 7.06
N GLY A 333 12.14 1.29 6.32
CA GLY A 333 12.62 0.02 5.78
C GLY A 333 11.94 -0.42 4.48
N ILE A 334 11.30 0.49 3.73
CA ILE A 334 10.65 0.19 2.44
C ILE A 334 11.36 0.94 1.32
N LYS A 335 12.00 0.21 0.40
CA LYS A 335 12.93 0.77 -0.57
C LYS A 335 12.25 1.43 -1.78
N ASN A 336 11.24 0.79 -2.36
CA ASN A 336 10.67 1.18 -3.66
C ASN A 336 9.21 1.64 -3.58
N PHE A 337 8.73 2.09 -2.41
CA PHE A 337 7.32 2.45 -2.28
C PHE A 337 6.87 3.46 -3.35
N LEU A 338 7.72 4.46 -3.63
CA LEU A 338 7.58 5.34 -4.77
C LEU A 338 8.54 4.94 -5.89
N GLU A 339 8.02 4.65 -7.09
CA GLU A 339 8.79 4.49 -8.31
C GLU A 339 8.38 5.59 -9.29
N GLY A 340 8.94 6.79 -9.10
CA GLY A 340 8.70 7.94 -9.97
C GLY A 340 7.73 8.96 -9.37
N GLY A 341 8.16 10.22 -9.38
CA GLY A 341 7.39 11.37 -8.93
C GLY A 341 6.41 11.92 -9.98
N MET A 342 5.68 11.05 -10.68
CA MET A 342 4.72 11.50 -11.72
C MET A 342 3.79 12.57 -11.14
N PHE A 343 3.23 12.31 -9.96
CA PHE A 343 2.34 13.21 -9.24
C PHE A 343 3.06 14.16 -8.24
N SER A 344 4.38 14.35 -8.34
CA SER A 344 5.13 15.23 -7.42
C SER A 344 5.24 16.67 -7.91
N TRP A 345 4.63 17.00 -9.05
CA TRP A 345 4.78 18.29 -9.74
C TRP A 345 4.31 19.49 -8.91
N TYR A 346 3.39 19.29 -7.95
CA TYR A 346 2.91 20.37 -7.08
C TYR A 346 4.04 20.99 -6.22
N LEU A 347 5.13 20.27 -5.99
CA LEU A 347 6.32 20.80 -5.31
C LEU A 347 7.04 21.85 -6.16
N ASP A 348 7.03 21.71 -7.48
CA ASP A 348 7.63 22.65 -8.41
C ASP A 348 6.72 23.88 -8.65
N GLU A 349 5.45 23.80 -8.26
CA GLU A 349 4.45 24.88 -8.30
C GLU A 349 4.15 25.46 -6.91
N TRP A 350 5.03 25.19 -5.93
CA TRP A 350 4.80 25.54 -4.53
C TRP A 350 4.68 27.05 -4.31
N ASP A 351 3.54 27.48 -3.76
CA ASP A 351 3.29 28.81 -3.21
C ASP A 351 2.28 28.72 -2.06
N GLU A 352 1.83 29.87 -1.55
CA GLU A 352 0.91 29.94 -0.40
C GLU A 352 -0.35 29.11 -0.59
N ASP A 353 -0.92 29.08 -1.81
CA ASP A 353 -2.12 28.30 -2.11
C ASP A 353 -1.85 26.79 -2.01
N VAL A 354 -0.71 26.33 -2.54
CA VAL A 354 -0.31 24.92 -2.48
C VAL A 354 0.04 24.52 -1.05
N TYR A 355 0.78 25.36 -0.34
CA TYR A 355 1.10 25.18 1.07
C TYR A 355 -0.18 24.98 1.90
N GLU A 356 -1.16 25.87 1.76
CA GLU A 356 -2.41 25.83 2.51
C GLU A 356 -3.22 24.55 2.23
N ILE A 357 -3.33 24.10 0.97
CA ILE A 357 -4.07 22.85 0.69
C ILE A 357 -3.38 21.63 1.30
N ILE A 358 -2.05 21.57 1.27
CA ILE A 358 -1.29 20.45 1.84
C ILE A 358 -1.42 20.46 3.36
N LYS A 359 -1.27 21.62 4.00
CA LYS A 359 -1.47 21.79 5.44
C LYS A 359 -2.86 21.34 5.88
N ASN A 360 -3.91 21.78 5.18
CA ASN A 360 -5.30 21.39 5.48
C ASN A 360 -5.53 19.87 5.38
N VAL A 361 -4.91 19.21 4.39
CA VAL A 361 -4.95 17.74 4.26
C VAL A 361 -4.27 17.07 5.47
N ILE A 362 -3.10 17.55 5.88
CA ILE A 362 -2.34 17.00 7.02
C ILE A 362 -3.10 17.21 8.33
N ASP A 363 -3.59 18.41 8.58
CA ASP A 363 -4.38 18.74 9.78
C ASP A 363 -5.62 17.86 9.87
N ARG A 364 -6.29 17.61 8.74
CA ARG A 364 -7.44 16.72 8.71
C ARG A 364 -7.06 15.27 8.95
N LEU A 365 -6.01 14.76 8.29
CA LEU A 365 -5.51 13.39 8.47
C LEU A 365 -5.05 13.13 9.91
N SER A 366 -4.49 14.12 10.61
CA SER A 366 -4.03 13.97 12.00
C SER A 366 -5.13 13.61 12.99
N GLN A 367 -6.38 13.87 12.65
CA GLN A 367 -7.55 13.55 13.47
C GLN A 367 -7.92 12.06 13.41
N PHE A 368 -7.32 11.29 12.51
CA PHE A 368 -7.62 9.89 12.27
C PHE A 368 -6.57 8.95 12.83
N ASP A 369 -7.02 7.76 13.25
CA ASP A 369 -6.17 6.64 13.58
C ASP A 369 -6.21 5.56 12.49
N VAL A 370 -5.04 5.20 11.98
CA VAL A 370 -4.88 4.21 10.90
C VAL A 370 -4.82 2.77 11.42
N GLU A 371 -4.76 2.54 12.74
CA GLU A 371 -4.64 1.20 13.33
C GLU A 371 -5.75 0.27 12.81
N PHE A 372 -6.95 0.82 12.61
CA PHE A 372 -8.10 0.09 12.08
C PHE A 372 -7.86 -0.53 10.69
N LEU A 373 -7.06 0.11 9.82
CA LEU A 373 -6.71 -0.42 8.50
C LEU A 373 -5.91 -1.72 8.58
N THR A 374 -5.16 -1.88 9.66
CA THR A 374 -4.26 -3.01 9.88
C THR A 374 -4.97 -4.19 10.51
N LEU A 375 -6.12 -3.97 11.17
CA LEU A 375 -6.93 -5.05 11.75
C LEU A 375 -7.67 -5.85 10.68
N ASN A 376 -8.00 -5.23 9.54
CA ASN A 376 -8.71 -5.89 8.45
C ASN A 376 -8.31 -5.31 7.08
N PRO A 377 -7.44 -5.98 6.31
CA PRO A 377 -7.03 -5.51 4.99
C PRO A 377 -8.17 -5.35 3.98
N SER A 378 -9.28 -6.09 4.12
CA SER A 378 -10.45 -5.91 3.26
C SER A 378 -11.05 -4.52 3.47
N LEU A 379 -11.14 -4.05 4.72
CA LEU A 379 -11.61 -2.69 5.03
C LEU A 379 -10.67 -1.61 4.49
N ALA A 380 -9.35 -1.86 4.49
CA ALA A 380 -8.40 -0.93 3.89
C ALA A 380 -8.55 -0.84 2.36
N ARG A 381 -8.72 -1.97 1.67
CA ARG A 381 -9.01 -2.00 0.23
C ARG A 381 -10.30 -1.23 -0.08
N ASP A 382 -11.36 -1.51 0.68
CA ASP A 382 -12.66 -0.84 0.55
C ASP A 382 -12.54 0.67 0.78
N MET A 383 -11.73 1.09 1.74
CA MET A 383 -11.49 2.51 2.01
C MET A 383 -10.83 3.22 0.82
N PHE A 384 -9.74 2.68 0.26
CA PHE A 384 -9.06 3.34 -0.86
C PHE A 384 -9.88 3.30 -2.13
N LYS A 385 -10.64 2.20 -2.34
CA LYS A 385 -11.61 2.08 -3.42
C LYS A 385 -12.68 3.16 -3.27
N LEU A 386 -13.36 3.23 -2.13
CA LEU A 386 -14.43 4.20 -1.90
C LEU A 386 -13.93 5.64 -2.00
N LEU A 387 -12.73 5.94 -1.49
CA LEU A 387 -12.16 7.28 -1.63
C LEU A 387 -11.93 7.64 -3.10
N TYR A 388 -11.43 6.71 -3.93
CA TYR A 388 -11.22 6.98 -5.35
C TYR A 388 -12.53 7.13 -6.10
N GLU A 389 -13.53 6.29 -5.80
CA GLU A 389 -14.88 6.39 -6.35
C GLU A 389 -15.55 7.73 -6.00
N GLU A 390 -15.34 8.20 -4.78
CA GLU A 390 -15.78 9.50 -4.29
C GLU A 390 -14.91 10.65 -4.79
N LEU A 391 -13.86 10.41 -5.57
CA LEU A 391 -13.17 11.47 -6.32
C LEU A 391 -13.57 11.49 -7.79
N ILE A 392 -14.13 10.40 -8.30
CA ILE A 392 -14.62 10.28 -9.67
C ILE A 392 -16.08 9.79 -9.61
N PRO A 393 -17.03 10.66 -9.21
CA PRO A 393 -18.37 10.25 -8.80
C PRO A 393 -19.17 9.53 -9.90
N ARG A 394 -18.98 9.92 -11.17
CA ARG A 394 -19.72 9.30 -12.29
C ARG A 394 -19.23 7.89 -12.59
N GLU A 395 -20.11 6.92 -12.40
CA GLU A 395 -19.84 5.51 -12.66
C GLU A 395 -19.54 5.27 -14.15
N GLU A 396 -20.21 5.97 -15.06
CA GLU A 396 -19.96 5.88 -16.50
C GLU A 396 -18.53 6.31 -16.84
N ILE A 397 -18.03 7.34 -16.15
CA ILE A 397 -16.65 7.80 -16.34
C ILE A 397 -15.67 6.78 -15.77
N ARG A 398 -15.95 6.21 -14.60
CA ARG A 398 -15.13 5.11 -14.03
C ARG A 398 -15.10 3.89 -14.95
N LYS A 399 -16.26 3.49 -15.50
CA LYS A 399 -16.40 2.39 -16.47
C LYS A 399 -15.66 2.67 -17.78
N PHE A 400 -15.79 3.90 -18.28
CA PHE A 400 -15.14 4.37 -19.50
C PHE A 400 -13.61 4.45 -19.34
N LEU A 401 -13.14 4.81 -18.15
CA LEU A 401 -11.75 4.77 -17.74
C LEU A 401 -11.31 3.37 -17.27
N GLY A 402 -12.09 2.30 -17.48
CA GLY A 402 -11.68 0.93 -17.17
C GLY A 402 -11.40 0.62 -15.69
N PHE A 403 -11.76 1.51 -14.75
CA PHE A 403 -11.53 1.34 -13.32
C PHE A 403 -12.56 0.38 -12.71
N TYR A 404 -12.43 -0.92 -13.00
CA TYR A 404 -13.18 -1.98 -12.32
C TYR A 404 -12.33 -2.56 -11.19
N THR A 405 -12.66 -2.21 -9.94
CA THR A 405 -12.10 -2.99 -8.82
C THR A 405 -12.82 -4.32 -8.75
N THR A 406 -12.09 -5.41 -8.94
CA THR A 406 -12.62 -6.77 -8.80
C THR A 406 -13.25 -6.94 -7.43
N PRO A 407 -14.54 -7.32 -7.34
CA PRO A 407 -15.17 -7.64 -6.07
C PRO A 407 -14.42 -8.77 -5.35
N ASP A 408 -14.28 -8.65 -4.02
CA ASP A 408 -13.53 -9.63 -3.21
C ASP A 408 -14.03 -11.06 -3.42
N TRP A 409 -15.35 -11.28 -3.44
CA TRP A 409 -15.95 -12.61 -3.64
C TRP A 409 -15.54 -13.26 -4.97
N LEU A 410 -15.39 -12.45 -6.04
CA LEU A 410 -15.06 -12.94 -7.37
C LEU A 410 -13.58 -13.29 -7.46
N ALA A 411 -12.73 -12.49 -6.83
CA ALA A 411 -11.31 -12.80 -6.70
C ALA A 411 -11.09 -14.06 -5.85
N GLU A 412 -11.81 -14.20 -4.72
CA GLU A 412 -11.77 -15.40 -3.88
C GLU A 412 -12.20 -16.66 -4.62
N LEU A 413 -13.28 -16.59 -5.40
CA LEU A 413 -13.74 -17.68 -6.25
C LEU A 413 -12.63 -18.16 -7.21
N ILE A 414 -11.98 -17.23 -7.91
CA ILE A 414 -10.87 -17.58 -8.82
C ILE A 414 -9.71 -18.23 -8.06
N LEU A 415 -9.31 -17.67 -6.90
CA LEU A 415 -8.22 -18.23 -6.10
C LEU A 415 -8.57 -19.63 -5.57
N ASP A 416 -9.82 -19.89 -5.21
CA ASP A 416 -10.28 -21.21 -4.74
C ASP A 416 -10.24 -22.27 -5.84
N GLU A 417 -10.67 -21.90 -7.04
CA GLU A 417 -10.67 -22.78 -8.21
C GLU A 417 -9.25 -23.09 -8.71
N LEU A 418 -8.31 -22.17 -8.52
CA LEU A 418 -6.88 -22.41 -8.75
C LEU A 418 -6.23 -23.24 -7.64
N GLY A 419 -6.94 -23.54 -6.55
CA GLY A 419 -6.40 -24.28 -5.42
C GLY A 419 -5.43 -23.45 -4.56
N ILE A 420 -5.51 -22.11 -4.60
CA ILE A 420 -4.66 -21.24 -3.79
C ILE A 420 -5.32 -21.08 -2.42
N LYS A 421 -5.42 -22.16 -1.64
CA LYS A 421 -6.15 -22.21 -0.37
C LYS A 421 -5.44 -23.08 0.66
N TYR A 422 -5.83 -22.93 1.92
CA TYR A 422 -5.18 -23.58 3.06
C TYR A 422 -4.99 -25.10 2.88
N ASP A 423 -6.06 -25.82 2.52
CA ASP A 423 -6.00 -27.29 2.39
C ASP A 423 -5.00 -27.73 1.31
N GLU A 424 -4.90 -26.98 0.22
CA GLU A 424 -3.95 -27.29 -0.86
C GLU A 424 -2.51 -26.94 -0.48
N PHE A 425 -2.30 -25.91 0.34
CA PHE A 425 -1.00 -25.66 0.95
C PHE A 425 -0.59 -26.86 1.83
N ILE A 426 -1.48 -27.36 2.69
CA ILE A 426 -1.18 -28.55 3.50
C ILE A 426 -0.91 -29.78 2.61
N ASN A 427 -1.63 -29.96 1.51
CA ASN A 427 -1.37 -31.04 0.57
C ASN A 427 0.00 -30.92 -0.12
N ALA A 428 0.40 -29.72 -0.51
CA ALA A 428 1.73 -29.46 -1.07
C ALA A 428 2.85 -29.81 -0.08
N GLU A 429 2.69 -29.45 1.20
CA GLU A 429 3.64 -29.81 2.26
C GLU A 429 3.78 -31.33 2.41
N LYS A 430 2.66 -32.07 2.41
CA LYS A 430 2.66 -33.54 2.47
C LYS A 430 3.37 -34.19 1.27
N GLN A 431 3.43 -33.49 0.14
CA GLN A 431 4.15 -33.92 -1.06
C GLN A 431 5.61 -33.45 -1.09
N GLY A 432 6.11 -32.85 0.01
CA GLY A 432 7.49 -32.38 0.12
C GLY A 432 7.76 -31.05 -0.59
N LYS A 433 6.72 -30.29 -0.94
CA LYS A 433 6.84 -28.94 -1.53
C LYS A 433 6.54 -27.89 -0.47
N ASP A 434 7.25 -26.77 -0.46
CA ASP A 434 6.95 -25.66 0.44
C ASP A 434 5.92 -24.70 -0.19
N PRO A 435 4.76 -24.51 0.46
CA PRO A 435 3.81 -23.40 0.33
C PRO A 435 4.24 -22.18 -0.42
N LEU A 436 5.29 -21.67 0.20
CA LEU A 436 5.73 -20.30 0.14
C LEU A 436 6.71 -20.12 -1.01
N ASP A 437 7.13 -21.21 -1.67
CA ASP A 437 7.94 -21.17 -2.89
C ASP A 437 7.10 -21.03 -4.16
N LEU A 438 5.77 -21.18 -4.06
CA LEU A 438 4.84 -20.89 -5.15
C LEU A 438 4.89 -19.40 -5.51
N LYS A 439 4.98 -19.13 -6.82
CA LYS A 439 5.04 -17.77 -7.36
C LYS A 439 3.73 -17.38 -8.05
N TYR A 440 3.27 -16.18 -7.74
CA TYR A 440 2.02 -15.58 -8.18
C TYR A 440 2.29 -14.27 -8.91
N LEU A 441 1.59 -14.05 -10.02
CA LEU A 441 1.59 -12.79 -10.74
C LEU A 441 0.16 -12.28 -10.93
N ASP A 442 -0.06 -11.00 -10.63
CA ASP A 442 -1.17 -10.23 -11.20
C ASP A 442 -0.64 -9.23 -12.23
N PRO A 443 -0.79 -9.49 -13.55
CA PRO A 443 -0.22 -8.65 -14.60
C PRO A 443 -1.06 -7.40 -14.91
N ALA A 444 -2.24 -7.23 -14.30
CA ALA A 444 -3.07 -6.03 -14.36
C ALA A 444 -3.63 -5.78 -12.95
N ALA A 445 -2.71 -5.51 -12.02
CA ALA A 445 -2.96 -5.57 -10.59
C ALA A 445 -4.05 -4.59 -10.12
N GLY A 446 -4.27 -3.48 -10.83
CA GLY A 446 -5.19 -2.43 -10.42
C GLY A 446 -4.83 -1.96 -9.01
N THR A 447 -5.78 -2.05 -8.07
CA THR A 447 -5.57 -1.72 -6.65
C THR A 447 -5.00 -2.87 -5.81
N GLY A 448 -4.65 -4.02 -6.42
CA GLY A 448 -3.97 -5.14 -5.78
C GLY A 448 -4.88 -6.14 -5.06
N THR A 449 -6.15 -6.29 -5.47
CA THR A 449 -7.12 -7.20 -4.81
C THR A 449 -6.60 -8.64 -4.72
N PHE A 450 -6.21 -9.25 -5.85
CA PHE A 450 -5.71 -10.63 -5.86
C PHE A 450 -4.45 -10.80 -5.02
N LEU A 451 -3.49 -9.89 -5.14
CA LEU A 451 -2.24 -9.92 -4.38
C LEU A 451 -2.48 -9.86 -2.88
N THR A 452 -3.38 -8.96 -2.45
CA THR A 452 -3.72 -8.81 -1.03
C THR A 452 -4.40 -10.07 -0.48
N LEU A 453 -5.34 -10.67 -1.23
CA LEU A 453 -6.00 -11.91 -0.84
C LEU A 453 -5.01 -13.07 -0.76
N ILE A 454 -4.06 -13.18 -1.70
CA ILE A 454 -3.00 -14.20 -1.64
C ILE A 454 -2.14 -14.03 -0.37
N ILE A 455 -1.72 -12.80 -0.04
CA ILE A 455 -0.97 -12.52 1.19
C ILE A 455 -1.77 -12.91 2.43
N GLN A 456 -3.07 -12.60 2.46
CA GLN A 456 -3.94 -12.97 3.58
C GLN A 456 -4.07 -14.49 3.72
N ARG A 457 -4.21 -15.23 2.61
CA ARG A 457 -4.26 -16.70 2.63
C ARG A 457 -2.95 -17.32 3.09
N ILE A 458 -1.80 -16.75 2.67
CA ILE A 458 -0.49 -17.14 3.19
C ILE A 458 -0.40 -16.85 4.69
N GLY A 459 -0.77 -15.65 5.14
CA GLY A 459 -0.78 -15.29 6.57
C GLY A 459 -1.65 -16.22 7.42
N TYR A 460 -2.86 -16.54 6.94
CA TYR A 460 -3.74 -17.51 7.59
C TYR A 460 -3.09 -18.90 7.73
N TYR A 461 -2.46 -19.37 6.65
CA TYR A 461 -1.70 -20.62 6.67
C TYR A 461 -0.58 -20.58 7.71
N LEU A 462 0.19 -19.49 7.80
CA LEU A 462 1.26 -19.36 8.78
C LEU A 462 0.74 -19.41 10.21
N ILE A 463 -0.31 -18.66 10.51
CA ILE A 463 -0.91 -18.62 11.85
C ILE A 463 -1.37 -20.02 12.23
N LYS A 464 -2.11 -20.72 11.37
CA LYS A 464 -2.60 -22.07 11.67
C LYS A 464 -1.48 -23.11 11.79
N ARG A 465 -0.38 -22.96 11.05
CA ARG A 465 0.68 -23.97 10.94
C ARG A 465 1.83 -23.79 11.93
N TYR A 466 2.17 -22.55 12.27
CA TYR A 466 3.40 -22.21 13.02
C TYR A 466 3.13 -21.42 14.29
N SER A 467 1.91 -20.93 14.52
CA SER A 467 1.59 -20.18 15.73
C SER A 467 1.54 -21.08 16.96
N LYS A 468 2.13 -20.60 18.06
CA LYS A 468 1.90 -21.13 19.41
C LYS A 468 1.39 -19.98 20.28
N ASN A 469 0.24 -20.14 20.92
CA ASN A 469 -0.42 -19.08 21.71
C ASN A 469 -0.60 -17.78 20.90
N ASP A 470 -1.03 -17.89 19.64
CA ASP A 470 -1.22 -16.76 18.71
C ASP A 470 0.05 -15.95 18.38
N MET A 471 1.24 -16.50 18.67
CA MET A 471 2.53 -15.91 18.29
C MET A 471 3.27 -16.78 17.28
N ILE A 472 3.77 -16.14 16.21
CA ILE A 472 4.65 -16.76 15.22
C ILE A 472 6.10 -16.52 15.64
N ASP A 473 6.95 -17.54 15.47
CA ASP A 473 8.40 -17.39 15.67
C ASP A 473 8.96 -16.27 14.75
N PRO A 474 9.71 -15.29 15.29
CA PRO A 474 10.21 -14.15 14.52
C PRO A 474 11.07 -14.54 13.30
N GLU A 475 11.87 -15.60 13.38
CA GLU A 475 12.70 -16.05 12.26
C GLU A 475 11.86 -16.71 11.17
N ILE A 476 10.81 -17.44 11.54
CA ILE A 476 9.82 -17.96 10.59
C ILE A 476 9.10 -16.80 9.91
N ALA A 477 8.58 -15.83 10.68
CA ALA A 477 7.88 -14.68 10.13
C ALA A 477 8.77 -13.88 9.17
N LYS A 478 10.03 -13.64 9.53
CA LYS A 478 11.03 -12.98 8.68
C LYS A 478 11.30 -13.75 7.39
N LYS A 479 11.46 -15.08 7.46
CA LYS A 479 11.63 -15.93 6.28
C LYS A 479 10.42 -15.85 5.35
N VAL A 480 9.21 -15.84 5.91
CA VAL A 480 7.99 -15.78 5.12
C VAL A 480 7.82 -14.41 4.46
N LEU A 481 8.07 -13.32 5.20
CA LEU A 481 8.08 -11.97 4.62
C LEU A 481 8.96 -11.92 3.37
N LYS A 482 10.19 -12.45 3.44
CA LYS A 482 11.12 -12.54 2.30
C LYS A 482 10.56 -13.34 1.13
N LYS A 483 9.84 -14.42 1.40
CA LYS A 483 9.20 -15.23 0.35
C LYS A 483 8.03 -14.48 -0.30
N ILE A 484 7.18 -13.83 0.49
CA ILE A 484 6.05 -13.05 -0.03
C ILE A 484 6.55 -11.93 -0.96
N VAL A 485 7.47 -11.09 -0.51
CA VAL A 485 8.01 -9.97 -1.31
C VAL A 485 8.82 -10.41 -2.53
N ARG A 486 9.16 -11.70 -2.63
CA ARG A 486 9.82 -12.29 -3.81
C ARG A 486 8.83 -12.96 -4.76
N ASN A 487 7.76 -13.54 -4.24
CA ASN A 487 6.93 -14.51 -4.95
C ASN A 487 5.52 -14.00 -5.27
N VAL A 488 5.03 -12.94 -4.63
CA VAL A 488 3.72 -12.35 -4.92
C VAL A 488 3.94 -11.03 -5.65
N VAL A 489 3.87 -11.04 -6.99
CA VAL A 489 4.29 -9.93 -7.85
C VAL A 489 3.10 -9.30 -8.58
N GLY A 490 3.13 -7.99 -8.81
CA GLY A 490 2.11 -7.27 -9.57
C GLY A 490 2.68 -6.34 -10.63
N PHE A 491 1.97 -6.19 -11.75
CA PHE A 491 2.23 -5.15 -12.75
C PHE A 491 0.97 -4.34 -13.00
N ASP A 492 1.13 -3.04 -13.22
CA ASP A 492 0.08 -2.21 -13.80
C ASP A 492 0.70 -1.04 -14.57
N ILE A 493 0.03 -0.56 -15.61
CA ILE A 493 0.51 0.59 -16.38
C ILE A 493 0.16 1.92 -15.71
N ASP A 494 -0.95 1.96 -14.95
CA ASP A 494 -1.39 3.15 -14.23
C ASP A 494 -0.56 3.33 -12.95
N THR A 495 0.24 4.38 -12.91
CA THR A 495 1.11 4.69 -11.76
C THR A 495 0.32 4.89 -10.47
N LEU A 496 -0.93 5.38 -10.56
CA LEU A 496 -1.79 5.57 -9.41
C LEU A 496 -2.33 4.23 -8.89
N ALA A 497 -2.71 3.33 -9.80
CA ALA A 497 -3.13 1.98 -9.45
C ALA A 497 -1.99 1.23 -8.73
N VAL A 498 -0.77 1.29 -9.29
CA VAL A 498 0.44 0.74 -8.65
C VAL A 498 0.65 1.30 -7.24
N LEU A 499 0.54 2.62 -7.07
CA LEU A 499 0.67 3.26 -5.77
C LEU A 499 -0.38 2.72 -4.78
N THR A 500 -1.64 2.57 -5.21
CA THR A 500 -2.72 2.01 -4.38
C THR A 500 -2.46 0.54 -4.04
N ALA A 501 -2.04 -0.25 -5.01
CA ALA A 501 -1.71 -1.65 -4.81
C ALA A 501 -0.53 -1.83 -3.85
N ARG A 502 0.49 -0.96 -3.89
CA ARG A 502 1.60 -0.97 -2.93
C ARG A 502 1.12 -0.64 -1.52
N THR A 503 0.24 0.34 -1.36
CA THR A 503 -0.37 0.64 -0.07
C THR A 503 -1.15 -0.55 0.47
N ASN A 504 -2.00 -1.17 -0.36
CA ASN A 504 -2.77 -2.34 0.04
C ASN A 504 -1.89 -3.55 0.38
N TYR A 505 -0.83 -3.79 -0.39
CA TYR A 505 0.16 -4.83 -0.11
C TYR A 505 0.87 -4.59 1.22
N LEU A 506 1.29 -3.35 1.49
CA LEU A 506 1.91 -2.98 2.76
C LEU A 506 0.96 -3.23 3.94
N ILE A 507 -0.31 -2.86 3.80
CA ILE A 507 -1.34 -3.12 4.82
C ILE A 507 -1.60 -4.62 4.99
N ALA A 508 -1.57 -5.41 3.91
CA ALA A 508 -1.68 -6.86 3.97
C ALA A 508 -0.55 -7.49 4.80
N LEU A 509 0.69 -7.04 4.59
CA LEU A 509 1.85 -7.48 5.36
C LEU A 509 1.76 -7.05 6.82
N ALA A 510 1.26 -5.83 7.08
CA ALA A 510 1.04 -5.33 8.42
C ALA A 510 -0.01 -6.14 9.18
N ALA A 511 -1.15 -6.43 8.56
CA ALA A 511 -2.25 -7.17 9.16
C ALA A 511 -1.94 -8.65 9.44
N THR A 512 -0.94 -9.20 8.76
CA THR A 512 -0.44 -10.56 9.01
C THR A 512 0.69 -10.59 10.06
N SER A 513 0.96 -9.45 10.72
CA SER A 513 2.08 -9.24 11.64
C SER A 513 3.46 -9.51 11.03
N LEU A 514 3.59 -9.68 9.72
CA LEU A 514 4.87 -9.99 9.09
C LEU A 514 5.79 -8.76 9.01
N LEU A 515 5.20 -7.58 8.84
CA LEU A 515 5.95 -6.34 8.62
C LEU A 515 6.81 -5.95 9.84
N GLU A 516 6.35 -6.23 11.07
CA GLU A 516 7.13 -5.96 12.29
C GLU A 516 8.35 -6.87 12.44
N HIS A 517 8.39 -8.02 11.74
CA HIS A 517 9.52 -8.96 11.80
C HIS A 517 10.59 -8.73 10.72
N LYS A 518 10.49 -7.65 9.93
CA LYS A 518 11.50 -7.31 8.92
C LYS A 518 12.87 -6.99 9.55
N GLY A 519 12.87 -6.50 10.79
CA GLY A 519 14.05 -5.97 11.48
C GLY A 519 14.61 -4.71 10.80
N GLY A 520 15.94 -4.60 10.75
CA GLY A 520 16.65 -3.49 10.09
C GLY A 520 16.79 -3.62 8.56
N GLU A 521 16.21 -4.66 7.95
CA GLU A 521 16.32 -4.89 6.51
C GLU A 521 15.39 -3.97 5.71
N LEU A 522 15.85 -3.56 4.52
CA LEU A 522 15.05 -2.86 3.53
C LEU A 522 14.30 -3.89 2.68
N ILE A 523 12.97 -3.78 2.61
CA ILE A 523 12.12 -4.62 1.75
C ILE A 523 11.68 -3.84 0.50
N GLU A 524 11.50 -4.59 -0.58
CA GLU A 524 10.90 -4.11 -1.83
C GLU A 524 9.46 -4.60 -1.88
N ILE A 525 8.50 -3.72 -2.24
CA ILE A 525 7.13 -4.13 -2.53
C ILE A 525 7.08 -4.45 -4.04
N PRO A 526 6.91 -5.74 -4.42
CA PRO A 526 7.12 -6.22 -5.80
C PRO A 526 5.91 -5.94 -6.71
N ILE A 527 5.46 -4.69 -6.72
CA ILE A 527 4.41 -4.21 -7.61
C ILE A 527 5.04 -3.12 -8.45
N TYR A 528 5.04 -3.25 -9.77
CA TYR A 528 5.79 -2.37 -10.65
C TYR A 528 4.88 -1.65 -11.62
N SER A 529 5.19 -0.37 -11.88
CA SER A 529 4.63 0.30 -13.05
C SER A 529 5.25 -0.34 -14.29
N ALA A 530 4.45 -1.00 -15.10
CA ALA A 530 4.92 -1.72 -16.27
C ALA A 530 3.79 -2.09 -17.23
N ASN A 531 4.14 -2.23 -18.51
CA ASN A 531 3.24 -2.78 -19.52
C ASN A 531 3.45 -4.31 -19.64
N SER A 532 2.45 -5.09 -19.22
CA SER A 532 2.52 -6.56 -19.22
C SER A 532 2.33 -7.20 -20.60
N VAL A 533 2.08 -6.42 -21.64
CA VAL A 533 1.80 -6.91 -23.00
C VAL A 533 2.91 -6.54 -23.96
N ILE A 534 3.22 -5.24 -24.06
CA ILE A 534 4.31 -4.70 -24.87
C ILE A 534 5.49 -4.43 -23.95
N THR A 535 6.54 -5.22 -24.13
CA THR A 535 7.79 -5.11 -23.37
C THR A 535 8.87 -4.41 -24.20
N ALA A 536 10.04 -4.14 -23.61
CA ALA A 536 11.17 -3.60 -24.38
C ALA A 536 11.64 -4.52 -25.54
N GLU A 537 11.26 -5.81 -25.59
CA GLU A 537 11.59 -6.66 -26.74
C GLU A 537 10.82 -6.29 -28.01
N GLU A 538 9.60 -5.78 -27.88
CA GLU A 538 8.80 -5.31 -29.00
C GLU A 538 9.29 -3.96 -29.55
N THR A 539 10.27 -3.34 -28.87
CA THR A 539 10.89 -2.08 -29.27
C THR A 539 12.37 -2.23 -29.66
N ARG A 540 12.78 -3.44 -30.05
CA ARG A 540 14.10 -3.71 -30.63
C ARG A 540 14.36 -2.84 -31.86
N ASP A 541 15.58 -2.31 -31.93
CA ASP A 541 16.05 -1.44 -33.01
C ASP A 541 17.56 -1.67 -33.24
N LYS A 542 18.16 -0.96 -34.20
CA LYS A 542 19.60 -0.96 -34.46
C LYS A 542 20.15 0.46 -34.47
N GLN A 543 21.23 0.69 -33.74
CA GLN A 543 21.95 1.97 -33.72
C GLN A 543 23.31 1.84 -34.39
N LEU A 544 23.58 2.68 -35.39
CA LEU A 544 24.87 2.72 -36.06
C LEU A 544 25.82 3.63 -35.29
N VAL A 545 26.90 3.06 -34.75
CA VAL A 545 27.81 3.76 -33.86
C VAL A 545 29.23 3.69 -34.38
N THR A 546 29.94 4.83 -34.35
CA THR A 546 31.33 4.90 -34.83
C THR A 546 32.32 5.01 -33.67
N VAL A 547 33.25 4.05 -33.55
CA VAL A 547 34.35 4.07 -32.58
C VAL A 547 35.68 4.01 -33.34
N ASN A 548 36.59 4.94 -33.08
CA ASN A 548 37.92 5.00 -33.74
C ASN A 548 37.85 4.92 -35.29
N GLY A 549 36.86 5.59 -35.89
CA GLY A 549 36.68 5.64 -37.34
C GLY A 549 36.04 4.40 -37.98
N ARG A 550 35.63 3.40 -37.19
CA ARG A 550 34.89 2.23 -37.67
C ARG A 550 33.44 2.30 -37.21
N ALA A 551 32.49 2.07 -38.11
CA ALA A 551 31.07 2.04 -37.82
C ALA A 551 30.56 0.61 -37.65
N GLU A 552 29.76 0.37 -36.62
CA GLU A 552 29.14 -0.92 -36.34
C GLU A 552 27.67 -0.72 -35.93
N ALA A 553 26.79 -1.63 -36.35
CA ALA A 553 25.39 -1.61 -35.98
C ALA A 553 25.19 -2.41 -34.69
N VAL A 554 24.79 -1.74 -33.61
CA VAL A 554 24.52 -2.33 -32.30
C VAL A 554 23.03 -2.61 -32.16
N GLU A 555 22.66 -3.81 -31.72
CA GLU A 555 21.27 -4.13 -31.36
C GLU A 555 20.90 -3.44 -30.05
N VAL A 556 19.79 -2.70 -30.07
CA VAL A 556 19.35 -1.90 -28.94
C VAL A 556 17.85 -2.09 -28.70
N VAL A 557 17.40 -1.63 -27.54
CA VAL A 557 15.98 -1.33 -27.31
C VAL A 557 15.75 0.16 -27.32
N LYS A 558 14.64 0.56 -27.93
CA LYS A 558 14.21 1.95 -28.04
C LYS A 558 13.11 2.23 -27.03
N ILE A 559 13.29 3.25 -26.20
CA ILE A 559 12.28 3.73 -25.26
C ILE A 559 12.00 5.19 -25.59
N ASP A 560 10.81 5.43 -26.15
CA ASP A 560 10.35 6.79 -26.38
C ASP A 560 9.74 7.34 -25.10
N THR A 561 10.16 8.52 -24.64
CA THR A 561 9.44 9.33 -23.63
C THR A 561 9.07 10.68 -24.23
N THR A 562 8.37 11.53 -23.49
CA THR A 562 8.11 12.92 -23.88
C THR A 562 9.33 13.82 -23.71
N ALA A 563 10.32 13.41 -22.91
CA ALA A 563 11.54 14.17 -22.70
C ALA A 563 12.63 13.86 -23.73
N ASP A 564 12.84 12.58 -24.07
CA ASP A 564 13.81 12.14 -25.07
C ASP A 564 13.50 10.71 -25.54
N THR A 565 14.25 10.22 -26.52
CA THR A 565 14.29 8.81 -26.88
C THR A 565 15.57 8.20 -26.31
N PHE A 566 15.45 7.13 -25.53
CA PHE A 566 16.58 6.42 -24.95
C PHE A 566 16.85 5.14 -25.74
N PHE A 567 18.13 4.88 -25.97
CA PHE A 567 18.58 3.61 -26.55
C PHE A 567 19.51 2.90 -25.59
N MET A 568 19.33 1.60 -25.44
CA MET A 568 20.15 0.76 -24.57
C MET A 568 20.55 -0.51 -25.30
N PRO A 569 21.82 -0.95 -25.18
CA PRO A 569 22.25 -2.25 -25.71
C PRO A 569 21.30 -3.38 -25.28
N LEU A 570 20.82 -4.16 -26.26
CA LEU A 570 19.87 -5.26 -26.01
C LEU A 570 20.43 -6.27 -25.00
N ARG A 571 21.75 -6.46 -25.00
CA ARG A 571 22.47 -7.34 -24.07
C ARG A 571 22.22 -7.00 -22.59
N LEU A 572 22.00 -5.74 -22.25
CA LEU A 572 21.75 -5.32 -20.88
C LEU A 572 20.38 -5.79 -20.34
N LEU A 573 19.46 -6.21 -21.21
CA LEU A 573 18.19 -6.78 -20.79
C LEU A 573 18.32 -8.22 -20.27
N LYS A 574 19.42 -8.90 -20.60
CA LYS A 574 19.67 -10.26 -20.14
C LYS A 574 19.86 -10.27 -18.63
N ASP A 575 19.18 -11.19 -17.95
CA ASP A 575 19.28 -11.43 -16.50
C ASP A 575 19.07 -10.16 -15.63
N GLY A 576 18.41 -9.11 -16.16
CA GLY A 576 18.12 -7.89 -15.41
C GLY A 576 19.31 -6.95 -15.16
N MET A 577 20.45 -7.16 -15.82
CA MET A 577 21.68 -6.36 -15.64
C MET A 577 21.44 -4.84 -15.71
N ILE A 578 20.55 -4.41 -16.59
CA ILE A 578 20.22 -2.99 -16.75
C ILE A 578 19.60 -2.37 -15.49
N LEU A 579 18.82 -3.10 -14.68
CA LEU A 579 18.21 -2.53 -13.49
C LEU A 579 19.25 -2.20 -12.42
N GLU A 580 20.24 -3.07 -12.27
CA GLU A 580 21.41 -2.89 -11.40
C GLU A 580 22.25 -1.72 -11.91
N LEU A 581 22.57 -1.71 -13.21
CA LEU A 581 23.33 -0.62 -13.84
C LEU A 581 22.65 0.74 -13.65
N LEU A 582 21.34 0.85 -13.93
CA LEU A 582 20.57 2.07 -13.73
C LEU A 582 20.49 2.47 -12.25
N SER A 583 20.53 1.51 -11.33
CA SER A 583 20.56 1.80 -9.89
C SER A 583 21.92 2.35 -9.46
N GLU A 584 23.03 1.79 -9.95
CA GLU A 584 24.38 2.26 -9.64
C GLU A 584 24.68 3.62 -10.29
N LEU A 585 24.24 3.83 -11.54
CA LEU A 585 24.45 5.08 -12.27
C LEU A 585 23.60 6.24 -11.74
N ARG A 586 22.47 5.96 -11.08
CA ARG A 586 21.58 7.00 -10.51
C ARG A 586 22.35 7.97 -9.62
N GLU A 587 23.14 7.48 -8.67
CA GLU A 587 23.90 8.34 -7.76
C GLU A 587 24.93 9.19 -8.51
N CYS A 588 25.51 8.67 -9.60
CA CYS A 588 26.43 9.44 -10.44
C CYS A 588 25.71 10.56 -11.21
N ILE A 589 24.50 10.29 -11.72
CA ILE A 589 23.66 11.27 -12.42
C ILE A 589 23.20 12.37 -11.46
N GLU A 590 22.70 12.01 -10.27
CA GLU A 590 22.27 12.95 -9.22
C GLU A 590 23.43 13.86 -8.75
N ASN A 591 24.64 13.31 -8.66
CA ASN A 591 25.86 14.09 -8.39
C ASN A 591 26.43 14.81 -9.63
N LYS A 592 25.72 14.77 -10.77
CA LYS A 592 26.03 15.44 -12.03
C LYS A 592 27.41 15.09 -12.61
N LEU A 593 27.89 13.87 -12.34
CA LEU A 593 29.18 13.40 -12.79
C LEU A 593 29.17 13.15 -14.32
N PRO A 594 30.17 13.64 -15.08
CA PRO A 594 30.28 13.32 -16.50
C PRO A 594 30.64 11.84 -16.72
N PHE A 595 30.33 11.30 -17.88
CA PHE A 595 30.61 9.89 -18.20
C PHE A 595 32.11 9.53 -18.13
N SER A 596 32.99 10.49 -18.38
CA SER A 596 34.45 10.35 -18.25
C SER A 596 34.94 10.21 -16.81
N ASN A 597 34.09 10.42 -15.81
CA ASN A 597 34.46 10.28 -14.41
C ASN A 597 34.87 8.82 -14.10
N PRO A 598 36.00 8.58 -13.40
CA PRO A 598 36.46 7.23 -13.09
C PRO A 598 35.40 6.34 -12.43
N ARG A 599 34.61 6.88 -11.50
CA ARG A 599 33.53 6.13 -10.82
C ARG A 599 32.48 5.61 -11.81
N VAL A 600 32.11 6.42 -12.80
CA VAL A 600 31.15 6.03 -13.84
C VAL A 600 31.76 4.96 -14.74
N ARG A 601 33.02 5.13 -15.15
CA ARG A 601 33.74 4.16 -15.98
C ARG A 601 33.91 2.81 -15.28
N ASP A 602 34.20 2.83 -13.98
CA ASP A 602 34.33 1.63 -13.16
C ASP A 602 33.01 0.87 -13.05
N ILE A 603 31.89 1.58 -12.84
CA ILE A 603 30.54 0.98 -12.84
C ILE A 603 30.27 0.30 -14.18
N VAL A 604 30.41 1.03 -15.30
CA VAL A 604 30.14 0.50 -16.65
C VAL A 604 31.05 -0.69 -16.98
N GLY A 605 32.32 -0.65 -16.54
CA GLY A 605 33.31 -1.70 -16.75
C GLY A 605 32.89 -3.08 -16.19
N LYS A 606 32.08 -3.12 -15.12
CA LYS A 606 31.57 -4.36 -14.51
C LYS A 606 30.70 -5.19 -15.44
N TYR A 607 30.03 -4.54 -16.40
CA TYR A 607 29.01 -5.18 -17.25
C TYR A 607 29.57 -5.75 -18.56
N GLY A 608 30.90 -5.68 -18.76
CA GLY A 608 31.58 -6.31 -19.89
C GLY A 608 31.10 -5.83 -21.26
N LEU A 609 30.70 -4.55 -21.36
CA LEU A 609 30.20 -3.94 -22.59
C LEU A 609 31.29 -3.78 -23.66
N THR A 610 30.95 -3.99 -24.94
CA THR A 610 31.88 -3.72 -26.05
C THR A 610 32.09 -2.20 -26.20
N PRO A 611 33.17 -1.74 -26.84
CA PRO A 611 33.39 -0.31 -27.06
C PRO A 611 32.21 0.39 -27.76
N TYR A 612 31.54 -0.28 -28.70
CA TYR A 612 30.37 0.26 -29.39
C TYR A 612 29.13 0.35 -28.49
N GLU A 613 28.86 -0.68 -27.66
CA GLU A 613 27.76 -0.65 -26.69
C GLU A 613 28.00 0.37 -25.57
N VAL A 614 29.25 0.52 -25.10
CA VAL A 614 29.63 1.58 -24.16
C VAL A 614 29.32 2.95 -24.75
N LYS A 615 29.59 3.13 -26.04
CA LYS A 615 29.30 4.37 -26.74
C LYS A 615 27.78 4.62 -26.88
N VAL A 616 26.97 3.60 -27.17
CA VAL A 616 25.49 3.70 -27.09
C VAL A 616 25.07 4.13 -25.68
N LEU A 617 25.57 3.42 -24.65
CA LEU A 617 25.22 3.71 -23.26
C LEU A 617 25.60 5.15 -22.86
N GLU A 618 26.75 5.63 -23.31
CA GLU A 618 27.23 6.99 -23.08
C GLU A 618 26.33 8.03 -23.75
N GLU A 619 26.17 7.95 -25.07
CA GLU A 619 25.53 8.99 -25.89
C GLU A 619 24.00 8.94 -25.79
N GLU A 620 23.41 7.75 -25.81
CA GLU A 620 21.97 7.55 -25.97
C GLU A 620 21.22 7.23 -24.67
N LEU A 621 21.94 7.08 -23.55
CA LEU A 621 21.33 6.90 -22.23
C LEU A 621 21.92 7.86 -21.19
N TYR A 622 23.19 7.70 -20.83
CA TYR A 622 23.78 8.40 -19.68
C TYR A 622 23.82 9.91 -19.88
N ASN A 623 24.33 10.39 -21.02
CA ASN A 623 24.44 11.83 -21.29
C ASN A 623 23.06 12.50 -21.42
N LYS A 624 22.05 11.78 -21.94
CA LYS A 624 20.66 12.25 -22.00
C LYS A 624 20.05 12.38 -20.60
N LEU A 625 20.18 11.36 -19.75
CA LEU A 625 19.73 11.43 -18.35
C LEU A 625 20.47 12.54 -17.57
N LEU A 626 21.79 12.64 -17.73
CA LEU A 626 22.59 13.69 -17.09
C LEU A 626 22.17 15.10 -17.55
N LYS A 627 21.81 15.27 -18.83
CA LYS A 627 21.24 16.52 -19.34
C LYS A 627 19.91 16.83 -18.65
N LEU A 628 19.01 15.85 -18.55
CA LEU A 628 17.73 16.03 -17.86
C LEU A 628 17.93 16.37 -16.38
N GLU A 629 18.92 15.81 -15.69
CA GLU A 629 19.22 16.13 -14.29
C GLU A 629 19.77 17.55 -14.12
N ARG A 630 20.58 18.00 -15.06
CA ARG A 630 21.06 19.40 -15.10
C ARG A 630 19.93 20.40 -15.34
N GLU A 631 18.88 19.98 -16.05
CA GLU A 631 17.66 20.76 -16.28
C GLU A 631 16.62 20.62 -15.14
N ASN A 632 16.94 19.90 -14.06
CA ASN A 632 16.05 19.57 -12.95
C ASN A 632 14.80 18.78 -13.39
N LEU A 633 14.95 17.91 -14.39
CA LEU A 633 13.89 17.09 -14.97
C LEU A 633 14.02 15.59 -14.70
N ASP A 634 15.12 15.10 -14.11
CA ASP A 634 15.48 13.67 -14.26
C ASP A 634 14.69 12.66 -13.45
N ARG A 635 14.17 13.08 -12.28
CA ARG A 635 13.79 12.16 -11.19
C ARG A 635 12.71 11.12 -11.54
N VAL A 636 12.06 11.26 -12.69
CA VAL A 636 11.03 10.35 -13.19
C VAL A 636 11.50 9.43 -14.33
N TRP A 637 12.56 9.76 -15.07
CA TRP A 637 12.91 9.04 -16.30
C TRP A 637 13.56 7.70 -16.05
N ILE A 638 14.44 7.57 -15.05
CA ILE A 638 14.99 6.25 -14.69
C ILE A 638 13.85 5.29 -14.32
N PRO A 639 12.89 5.64 -13.42
CA PRO A 639 11.70 4.83 -13.18
C PRO A 639 10.91 4.48 -14.44
N ILE A 640 10.66 5.44 -15.34
CA ILE A 640 9.96 5.19 -16.62
C ILE A 640 10.75 4.22 -17.50
N ILE A 641 12.06 4.37 -17.61
CA ILE A 641 12.90 3.43 -18.37
C ILE A 641 12.83 2.02 -17.78
N LYS A 642 12.86 1.91 -16.45
CA LYS A 642 12.71 0.62 -15.75
C LYS A 642 11.35 -0.02 -16.03
N SER A 643 10.26 0.75 -16.15
CA SER A 643 8.90 0.22 -16.38
C SER A 643 8.78 -0.63 -17.65
N HIS A 644 9.54 -0.30 -18.69
CA HIS A 644 9.56 -1.05 -19.96
C HIS A 644 10.35 -2.36 -19.88
N ILE A 645 11.23 -2.48 -18.89
CA ILE A 645 12.19 -3.58 -18.76
C ILE A 645 11.69 -4.63 -17.77
N VAL A 646 11.14 -4.19 -16.64
CA VAL A 646 10.75 -5.05 -15.52
C VAL A 646 9.99 -6.32 -15.96
N PRO A 647 9.00 -6.26 -16.87
CA PRO A 647 8.28 -7.46 -17.27
C PRO A 647 9.17 -8.55 -17.86
N ILE A 648 10.22 -8.19 -18.62
CA ILE A 648 11.11 -9.15 -19.26
C ILE A 648 11.85 -10.01 -18.24
N MET A 649 12.15 -9.44 -17.06
CA MET A 649 12.86 -10.14 -16.01
C MET A 649 12.05 -11.29 -15.42
N PHE A 650 10.72 -11.22 -15.51
CA PHE A 650 9.83 -12.20 -14.89
C PHE A 650 9.32 -13.28 -15.86
N LYS A 651 9.94 -13.42 -17.03
CA LYS A 651 9.53 -14.42 -18.03
C LYS A 651 9.60 -15.85 -17.51
N GLY A 652 8.53 -16.62 -17.72
CA GLY A 652 8.42 -18.04 -17.37
C GLY A 652 8.65 -18.34 -15.89
N GLN A 653 8.38 -17.40 -14.98
CA GLN A 653 8.71 -17.52 -13.57
C GLN A 653 7.56 -17.93 -12.66
N PHE A 654 6.30 -17.85 -13.09
CA PHE A 654 5.17 -17.96 -12.17
C PHE A 654 4.44 -19.30 -12.28
N ASP A 655 4.06 -19.83 -11.13
CA ASP A 655 3.23 -21.03 -11.01
C ASP A 655 1.75 -20.67 -11.22
N TYR A 656 1.36 -19.46 -10.81
CA TYR A 656 0.02 -18.93 -10.94
C TYR A 656 0.01 -17.52 -11.56
N VAL A 657 -0.89 -17.30 -12.52
CA VAL A 657 -1.21 -15.98 -13.05
C VAL A 657 -2.70 -15.70 -12.79
N VAL A 658 -3.00 -14.61 -12.09
CA VAL A 658 -4.35 -14.22 -11.67
C VAL A 658 -4.64 -12.79 -12.06
N GLY A 659 -5.89 -12.38 -12.17
CA GLY A 659 -6.18 -10.98 -12.49
C GLY A 659 -7.54 -10.71 -13.12
N ASN A 660 -7.79 -9.43 -13.38
CA ASN A 660 -8.93 -8.93 -14.12
C ASN A 660 -8.42 -8.05 -15.28
N PRO A 661 -8.16 -8.63 -16.47
CA PRO A 661 -7.62 -7.89 -17.61
C PRO A 661 -8.57 -6.79 -18.12
N PRO A 662 -8.07 -5.81 -18.89
CA PRO A 662 -8.88 -4.72 -19.43
C PRO A 662 -9.89 -5.20 -20.50
N TRP A 663 -11.15 -4.80 -20.34
CA TRP A 663 -12.25 -5.15 -21.25
C TRP A 663 -12.52 -4.03 -22.25
N ILE A 664 -11.53 -3.78 -23.12
CA ILE A 664 -11.64 -2.77 -24.17
C ILE A 664 -11.37 -3.40 -25.55
N PRO A 665 -12.13 -3.02 -26.59
CA PRO A 665 -11.73 -3.31 -27.96
C PRO A 665 -10.39 -2.63 -28.28
N ILE A 666 -9.49 -3.32 -28.97
CA ILE A 666 -8.16 -2.76 -29.32
C ILE A 666 -8.31 -1.43 -30.09
N ARG A 667 -9.36 -1.29 -30.92
CA ARG A 667 -9.64 -0.06 -31.69
C ARG A 667 -9.95 1.18 -30.83
N ASP A 668 -10.32 1.00 -29.57
CA ASP A 668 -10.69 2.08 -28.66
C ASP A 668 -9.50 2.56 -27.81
N ILE A 669 -8.33 1.93 -27.94
CA ILE A 669 -7.05 2.40 -27.39
C ILE A 669 -6.67 3.74 -28.05
N ALA A 670 -6.43 4.78 -27.24
CA ALA A 670 -6.16 6.13 -27.72
C ALA A 670 -4.74 6.31 -28.30
N ASP A 671 -3.74 5.63 -27.73
CA ASP A 671 -2.37 5.64 -28.29
C ASP A 671 -2.30 4.81 -29.57
N VAL A 672 -2.20 5.50 -30.72
CA VAL A 672 -2.19 4.89 -32.06
C VAL A 672 -0.98 3.97 -32.28
N LYS A 673 0.18 4.30 -31.71
CA LYS A 673 1.40 3.50 -31.86
C LYS A 673 1.26 2.21 -31.05
N TYR A 674 0.81 2.31 -29.81
CA TYR A 674 0.54 1.17 -28.94
C TYR A 674 -0.57 0.28 -29.53
N GLN A 675 -1.69 0.88 -29.98
CA GLN A 675 -2.77 0.17 -30.66
C GLN A 675 -2.25 -0.67 -31.84
N SER A 676 -1.35 -0.11 -32.65
CA SER A 676 -0.78 -0.80 -33.80
C SER A 676 0.06 -2.02 -33.39
N LEU A 677 0.88 -1.88 -32.34
CA LEU A 677 1.68 -2.98 -31.80
C LEU A 677 0.82 -4.10 -31.23
N VAL A 678 -0.18 -3.76 -30.41
CA VAL A 678 -1.13 -4.69 -29.81
C VAL A 678 -1.93 -5.43 -30.88
N LYS A 679 -2.37 -4.71 -31.93
CA LYS A 679 -3.08 -5.30 -33.07
C LYS A 679 -2.20 -6.29 -33.84
N SER A 680 -0.93 -5.96 -34.08
CA SER A 680 0.02 -6.86 -34.73
C SER A 680 0.30 -8.10 -33.88
N LEU A 681 0.45 -7.97 -32.56
CA LEU A 681 0.57 -9.13 -31.68
C LEU A 681 -0.66 -10.05 -31.76
N ALA A 682 -1.87 -9.49 -31.71
CA ALA A 682 -3.09 -10.29 -31.79
C ALA A 682 -3.22 -11.03 -33.13
N LYS A 683 -2.93 -10.36 -34.25
CA LYS A 683 -3.11 -10.90 -35.60
C LYS A 683 -1.93 -11.75 -36.05
N ASP A 684 -0.75 -11.15 -36.07
CA ASP A 684 0.40 -11.68 -36.81
C ASP A 684 1.18 -12.67 -35.93
N PHE A 685 1.31 -12.38 -34.64
CA PHE A 685 2.09 -13.23 -33.72
C PHE A 685 1.25 -14.38 -33.16
N TYR A 686 0.09 -14.11 -32.57
CA TYR A 686 -0.76 -15.13 -31.93
C TYR A 686 -1.84 -15.70 -32.85
N SER A 687 -2.20 -15.03 -33.94
CA SER A 687 -3.28 -15.44 -34.84
C SER A 687 -4.61 -15.65 -34.09
N LEU A 688 -4.99 -14.72 -33.22
CA LEU A 688 -6.25 -14.79 -32.46
C LEU A 688 -7.48 -14.64 -33.36
N VAL A 689 -7.35 -13.87 -34.44
CA VAL A 689 -8.39 -13.66 -35.43
C VAL A 689 -7.77 -13.73 -36.83
N VAL A 690 -8.40 -14.50 -37.71
CA VAL A 690 -7.98 -14.68 -39.12
C VAL A 690 -8.89 -13.94 -40.11
N ASP A 691 -10.15 -13.69 -39.76
CA ASP A 691 -11.07 -12.91 -40.60
C ASP A 691 -10.83 -11.41 -40.41
N GLU A 692 -10.48 -10.72 -41.50
CA GLU A 692 -10.25 -9.28 -41.50
C GLU A 692 -11.45 -8.45 -41.05
N LYS A 693 -12.68 -8.96 -41.21
CA LYS A 693 -13.90 -8.26 -40.76
C LYS A 693 -14.05 -8.25 -39.24
N LEU A 694 -13.51 -9.25 -38.55
CA LEU A 694 -13.56 -9.37 -37.08
C LEU A 694 -12.41 -8.65 -36.39
N MET A 695 -11.43 -8.16 -37.15
CA MET A 695 -10.23 -7.48 -36.65
C MET A 695 -10.53 -6.20 -35.83
N SER A 696 -11.63 -5.50 -36.15
CA SER A 696 -12.05 -4.30 -35.43
C SER A 696 -12.72 -4.61 -34.09
N HIS A 697 -13.04 -5.87 -33.83
CA HIS A 697 -13.73 -6.37 -32.63
C HIS A 697 -12.82 -7.15 -31.70
N ILE A 698 -11.51 -7.27 -31.99
CA ILE A 698 -10.58 -7.96 -31.10
C ILE A 698 -10.56 -7.25 -29.75
N GLU A 699 -10.89 -7.99 -28.70
CA GLU A 699 -10.86 -7.51 -27.33
C GLU A 699 -9.47 -7.68 -26.72
N MET A 700 -9.03 -6.65 -26.00
CA MET A 700 -7.76 -6.63 -25.29
C MET A 700 -7.67 -7.78 -24.28
N ALA A 701 -8.77 -8.13 -23.61
CA ALA A 701 -8.80 -9.19 -22.59
C ALA A 701 -8.24 -10.53 -23.10
N THR A 702 -8.62 -10.98 -24.30
CA THR A 702 -8.16 -12.27 -24.86
C THR A 702 -6.70 -12.25 -25.28
N LEU A 703 -6.25 -11.15 -25.92
CA LEU A 703 -4.83 -10.97 -26.18
C LEU A 703 -4.04 -10.95 -24.87
N PHE A 704 -4.54 -10.24 -23.86
CA PHE A 704 -3.89 -10.12 -22.57
C PHE A 704 -3.77 -11.48 -21.87
N PHE A 705 -4.83 -12.31 -21.89
CA PHE A 705 -4.80 -13.69 -21.40
C PHE A 705 -3.69 -14.50 -22.09
N VAL A 706 -3.69 -14.54 -23.41
CA VAL A 706 -2.72 -15.32 -24.19
C VAL A 706 -1.30 -14.80 -23.97
N ARG A 707 -1.11 -13.49 -23.99
CA ARG A 707 0.21 -12.86 -23.86
C ARG A 707 0.81 -13.10 -22.48
N THR A 708 0.02 -12.94 -21.41
CA THR A 708 0.51 -13.12 -20.04
C THR A 708 0.81 -14.58 -19.74
N MET A 709 -0.01 -15.50 -20.27
CA MET A 709 0.27 -16.93 -20.24
C MET A 709 1.57 -17.27 -20.98
N HIS A 710 1.76 -16.75 -22.20
CA HIS A 710 2.99 -16.97 -22.98
C HIS A 710 4.24 -16.47 -22.23
N LEU A 711 4.19 -15.23 -21.73
CA LEU A 711 5.37 -14.56 -21.22
C LEU A 711 5.76 -15.05 -19.83
N TYR A 712 4.79 -15.20 -18.93
CA TYR A 712 5.08 -15.23 -17.48
C TYR A 712 4.83 -16.59 -16.83
N LEU A 713 3.90 -17.38 -17.37
CA LEU A 713 3.51 -18.65 -16.79
C LEU A 713 4.58 -19.73 -17.08
N LYS A 714 4.93 -20.51 -16.05
CA LYS A 714 5.74 -21.71 -16.23
C LYS A 714 4.99 -22.78 -17.03
N ASP A 715 5.74 -23.72 -17.58
CA ASP A 715 5.16 -24.97 -18.10
C ASP A 715 4.30 -25.65 -17.01
N ARG A 716 3.07 -25.98 -17.37
CA ARG A 716 2.04 -26.56 -16.47
C ARG A 716 1.61 -25.65 -15.31
N GLY A 717 1.93 -24.36 -15.34
CA GLY A 717 1.34 -23.37 -14.44
C GLY A 717 -0.17 -23.20 -14.70
N LEU A 718 -0.86 -22.53 -13.79
CA LEU A 718 -2.29 -22.26 -13.88
C LEU A 718 -2.58 -20.77 -14.02
N ILE A 719 -3.55 -20.43 -14.85
CA ILE A 719 -4.01 -19.06 -15.07
C ILE A 719 -5.51 -18.97 -14.79
N GLY A 720 -5.94 -17.95 -14.05
CA GLY A 720 -7.35 -17.69 -13.77
C GLY A 720 -7.67 -16.20 -13.83
N PHE A 721 -8.46 -15.80 -14.83
CA PHE A 721 -8.85 -14.40 -15.06
C PHE A 721 -10.36 -14.20 -15.03
N VAL A 722 -10.78 -13.00 -14.63
CA VAL A 722 -12.13 -12.50 -14.92
C VAL A 722 -12.18 -12.03 -16.37
N MET A 723 -13.09 -12.59 -17.17
CA MET A 723 -13.14 -12.32 -18.61
C MET A 723 -14.51 -11.82 -19.06
N PRO A 724 -14.60 -11.05 -20.16
CA PRO A 724 -15.90 -10.61 -20.70
C PRO A 724 -16.75 -11.79 -21.16
N LYS A 725 -18.08 -11.70 -20.97
CA LYS A 725 -19.06 -12.74 -21.37
C LYS A 725 -18.95 -13.11 -22.85
N ALA A 726 -18.49 -12.17 -23.69
CA ALA A 726 -18.28 -12.38 -25.12
C ALA A 726 -17.40 -13.60 -25.43
N ILE A 727 -16.54 -14.06 -24.50
CA ILE A 727 -15.75 -15.29 -24.69
C ILE A 727 -16.59 -16.50 -25.05
N TYR A 728 -17.82 -16.63 -24.54
CA TYR A 728 -18.65 -17.81 -24.81
C TYR A 728 -19.11 -17.92 -26.27
N SER A 729 -19.37 -16.80 -26.95
CA SER A 729 -20.07 -16.81 -28.24
C SER A 729 -19.48 -15.87 -29.30
N GLY A 730 -18.65 -14.91 -28.93
CA GLY A 730 -18.08 -13.95 -29.86
C GLY A 730 -17.14 -14.63 -30.86
N ASP A 731 -17.34 -14.38 -32.15
CA ASP A 731 -16.52 -14.98 -33.22
C ASP A 731 -15.05 -14.58 -33.13
N HIS A 732 -14.77 -13.37 -32.64
CA HIS A 732 -13.41 -12.87 -32.41
C HIS A 732 -12.65 -13.62 -31.28
N HIS A 733 -13.32 -14.52 -30.55
CA HIS A 733 -12.73 -15.40 -29.54
C HIS A 733 -12.66 -16.88 -29.97
N ASP A 734 -13.08 -17.24 -31.19
CA ASP A 734 -13.23 -18.64 -31.62
C ASP A 734 -11.93 -19.44 -31.53
N ARG A 735 -10.82 -18.88 -32.05
CA ARG A 735 -9.51 -19.55 -31.98
C ARG A 735 -9.00 -19.69 -30.56
N PHE A 736 -9.27 -18.71 -29.72
CA PHE A 736 -8.98 -18.80 -28.29
C PHE A 736 -9.76 -19.96 -27.65
N ARG A 737 -11.07 -20.04 -27.87
CA ARG A 737 -11.90 -21.14 -27.36
C ARG A 737 -11.46 -22.52 -27.85
N ARG A 738 -11.00 -22.63 -29.10
CA ARG A 738 -10.51 -23.88 -29.69
C ARG A 738 -9.07 -24.23 -29.31
N SER A 739 -8.39 -23.34 -28.57
CA SER A 739 -6.95 -23.45 -28.28
C SER A 739 -6.08 -23.51 -29.56
N GLU A 740 -6.54 -22.88 -30.64
CA GLU A 740 -5.86 -22.78 -31.94
C GLU A 740 -5.05 -21.47 -32.03
N VAL A 741 -4.24 -21.20 -31.01
CA VAL A 741 -3.42 -19.99 -30.91
C VAL A 741 -1.95 -20.33 -31.22
N ASN A 742 -1.26 -19.45 -31.94
CA ASN A 742 0.15 -19.68 -32.27
C ASN A 742 1.03 -19.52 -31.02
N VAL A 743 2.20 -20.17 -31.02
CA VAL A 743 3.28 -20.05 -30.03
C VAL A 743 2.99 -20.67 -28.66
N VAL A 744 1.73 -20.71 -28.21
CA VAL A 744 1.36 -21.24 -26.89
C VAL A 744 0.34 -22.36 -27.00
N SER A 745 0.58 -23.44 -26.26
CA SER A 745 -0.39 -24.53 -26.06
C SER A 745 -1.01 -24.44 -24.68
N TYR A 746 -2.33 -24.58 -24.60
CA TYR A 746 -3.08 -24.54 -23.35
C TYR A 746 -4.36 -25.36 -23.46
N LYS A 747 -4.98 -25.60 -22.31
CA LYS A 747 -6.25 -26.31 -22.19
C LYS A 747 -7.13 -25.59 -21.17
N PHE A 748 -8.39 -25.37 -21.50
CA PHE A 748 -9.37 -24.92 -20.51
C PHE A 748 -9.63 -26.00 -19.47
N ILE A 749 -9.44 -25.65 -18.21
CA ILE A 749 -9.75 -26.53 -17.07
C ILE A 749 -11.19 -26.31 -16.63
N LYS A 750 -11.60 -25.04 -16.55
CA LYS A 750 -12.93 -24.63 -16.08
C LYS A 750 -13.30 -23.27 -16.65
N LEU A 751 -14.58 -23.09 -16.98
CA LEU A 751 -15.19 -21.79 -17.27
C LEU A 751 -16.39 -21.65 -16.34
N LEU A 752 -16.53 -20.49 -15.71
CA LEU A 752 -17.62 -20.16 -14.80
C LEU A 752 -18.42 -19.01 -15.37
N ASP A 753 -19.73 -19.19 -15.53
CA ASP A 753 -20.65 -18.11 -15.89
C ASP A 753 -21.17 -17.45 -14.61
N CYS A 754 -20.83 -16.18 -14.42
CA CYS A 754 -21.18 -15.41 -13.22
C CYS A 754 -22.47 -14.58 -13.38
N GLU A 755 -23.24 -14.74 -14.47
CA GLU A 755 -24.45 -13.93 -14.72
C GLU A 755 -25.54 -14.08 -13.65
N LYS A 756 -25.55 -15.21 -12.91
CA LYS A 756 -26.58 -15.54 -11.91
C LYS A 756 -26.01 -15.75 -10.51
N VAL A 757 -24.78 -15.29 -10.27
CA VAL A 757 -24.07 -15.45 -8.98
C VAL A 757 -24.38 -14.30 -8.04
#